data_AF-A0A7C5SF93-F1
#
_entry.id   AF-A0A7C5SF93-F1
#
_cell.length_a   1.000
_cell.length_b   1.000
_cell.length_c   1.000
_cell.angle_alpha   90.00
_cell.angle_beta   90.00
_cell.angle_gamma   90.00
#
_symmetry.space_group_name_H-M   'P 1'
#
loop_
_entity.id
_entity.type
_entity.pdbx_description
1 polymer ?
#
loop_
_entity_poly.entity_id
_entity_poly.type
_entity_poly.pdbx_seq_one_letter_code
_entity_poly.pdbx_strand_id
1 'polypeptide(L)'
;MQPGEGFHTRFSGFTTDADGRTIIDVNGIVGSLMGLAGAPKGRGQHWLNEPQRMFITAAQTGQVFGIAFDDAQPPNIYLTATSAFGLHTDGAGNWMAGMWGPKGGPGTIWKLNAANNYQPEIFARVTLDGRANSGPALGNIAYDAAHKQLFVSDLETGMIHRFGLKGNELGRFDHGVQGRSDFLNAASGTREARPVVAFDPASTARLADCPSGAFDRTPACWNYADFRRRVYGLAVRQDAKGRVRLYYSVWGSAAFGNPQWATAGADKANSVWSIGIGADGRFDPADVRLEFTLPAFFTAGAPRAGQGVSHAVSDIAFKRCGPQADMALAERGMVRNLRPGQRKPFAFAHESRVLRYKLLPSGVWQVAGRHDVGFRLRANPPILRSNAAGGVDFGYGRKADGIDLAKPDARLWMSGDSLCSPEGRCANPASGLRDDGSEVHGLAGLPANIIAPLIPSPVQPAAIAGGGEPRGPLNSVMIDSDINVGVDGQPLPEELSRDDATRPGDVEVYRTCAVDILPAAAPVPVEAPQPPPVSIPTPPPPPPAHTLRISHNKLVSSGHYRSRSWHTRGRSWHYRTRSWHYRSLSWHYRTRSWHYRYGSWHVARRSWHYRTSSWHTARRSWHYKTRSWHTLRRSWHFKGRSWHNPRISWHSLRRSWHWRGRSWHVKGRSWHSIGRSWHIRGRSWHNKLRSWHVRGRTYHSRPRSYHVVGRTWHTKGRSYHLLRRSWHTKGRSIHVKGRSWHNIGRSWHVKGRSYHNKLRSWHVKGRTFHVKPRSWHVVGRTWHAKGRSYHLLNRSWHVKGRSIHVKGRSWHATGRTWHTKGRSYHQVRRSWHTKGRSFHDAKRSRHVKGRSYHAAGRSWHTKGRSYHQVRRSWHTKGRSFHDAKRSRHVKGRSYHQVRRSWHAAGRSFHTKGRSYHQVRRSWHLKGRSFHDARRSTHGKGRSAHNVQRSLHTKGRSYHVRGRSFGQGKPQQPPIPRLQ
;
A
#
# COMPACT_ATOMS: atom_id res chain seq x y z
N MET A 1 -21.53 -15.34 -27.61
CA MET A 1 -20.14 -15.32 -27.08
C MET A 1 -19.58 -16.73 -27.08
N GLN A 2 -18.29 -16.91 -27.36
CA GLN A 2 -17.59 -18.20 -27.47
C GLN A 2 -16.50 -18.36 -26.39
N PRO A 3 -16.17 -19.59 -25.95
CA PRO A 3 -15.17 -19.81 -24.90
C PRO A 3 -13.82 -19.16 -25.21
N GLY A 4 -13.33 -18.33 -24.28
CA GLY A 4 -12.09 -17.58 -24.44
C GLY A 4 -12.25 -16.24 -25.16
N GLU A 5 -13.46 -15.81 -25.51
CA GLU A 5 -13.76 -14.38 -25.66
C GLU A 5 -13.87 -13.70 -24.30
N GLY A 6 -13.69 -12.37 -24.25
CA GLY A 6 -13.97 -11.57 -23.06
C GLY A 6 -14.64 -10.24 -23.43
N PHE A 7 -15.40 -9.66 -22.51
CA PHE A 7 -15.99 -8.33 -22.70
C PHE A 7 -15.18 -7.29 -21.94
N HIS A 8 -14.97 -6.10 -22.51
CA HIS A 8 -14.15 -5.04 -21.93
C HIS A 8 -14.89 -3.70 -22.01
N THR A 9 -15.06 -3.04 -20.86
CA THR A 9 -15.67 -1.69 -20.79
C THR A 9 -14.63 -0.58 -20.86
N ARG A 10 -15.04 0.60 -21.33
CA ARG A 10 -14.21 1.81 -21.42
C ARG A 10 -15.06 3.08 -21.33
N PHE A 11 -14.41 4.23 -21.23
CA PHE A 11 -15.04 5.54 -21.47
C PHE A 11 -15.15 5.85 -22.96
N SER A 12 -16.34 6.25 -23.44
CA SER A 12 -16.59 6.49 -24.88
C SER A 12 -15.70 7.55 -25.52
N GLY A 13 -15.27 8.54 -24.76
CA GLY A 13 -14.50 9.68 -25.26
C GLY A 13 -15.28 10.98 -25.17
N PHE A 14 -14.68 12.01 -25.75
CA PHE A 14 -15.26 13.34 -25.80
C PHE A 14 -15.15 13.87 -27.22
N THR A 15 -16.23 14.50 -27.69
CA THR A 15 -16.30 15.21 -28.97
C THR A 15 -16.73 16.66 -28.73
N THR A 16 -16.89 17.44 -29.79
CA THR A 16 -17.29 18.84 -29.73
C THR A 16 -18.67 19.00 -30.37
N ASP A 17 -19.59 19.71 -29.71
CA ASP A 17 -20.90 20.05 -30.27
C ASP A 17 -20.81 21.20 -31.31
N ALA A 18 -21.90 21.50 -31.99
CA ALA A 18 -21.96 22.58 -32.99
C ALA A 18 -21.68 23.98 -32.41
N ASP A 19 -21.87 24.16 -31.09
CA ASP A 19 -21.58 25.41 -30.36
C ASP A 19 -20.13 25.46 -29.84
N GLY A 20 -19.27 24.51 -30.22
CA GLY A 20 -17.88 24.44 -29.78
C GLY A 20 -17.68 23.93 -28.34
N ARG A 21 -18.72 23.41 -27.68
CA ARG A 21 -18.63 22.86 -26.32
C ARG A 21 -18.16 21.42 -26.37
N THR A 22 -17.24 21.04 -25.47
CA THR A 22 -16.79 19.65 -25.40
C THR A 22 -17.77 18.79 -24.60
N ILE A 23 -18.39 17.83 -25.30
CA ILE A 23 -19.41 16.91 -24.80
C ILE A 23 -18.88 15.46 -24.74
N ILE A 24 -19.57 14.57 -24.03
CA ILE A 24 -19.36 13.12 -24.15
C ILE A 24 -19.59 12.72 -25.61
N ASP A 25 -18.69 11.92 -26.17
CA ASP A 25 -18.97 11.25 -27.43
C ASP A 25 -20.04 10.17 -27.20
N VAL A 26 -21.21 10.38 -27.82
CA VAL A 26 -22.34 9.46 -27.76
C VAL A 26 -22.17 8.27 -28.71
N ASN A 27 -21.43 8.43 -29.80
CA ASN A 27 -21.13 7.36 -30.77
C ASN A 27 -19.91 6.54 -30.33
N GLY A 28 -19.05 7.12 -29.49
CA GLY A 28 -17.88 6.45 -28.92
C GLY A 28 -18.22 5.18 -28.12
N ILE A 29 -17.32 4.22 -28.19
CA ILE A 29 -17.48 2.85 -27.68
C ILE A 29 -17.35 2.84 -26.14
N VAL A 30 -18.33 2.28 -25.43
CA VAL A 30 -18.28 2.04 -23.97
C VAL A 30 -18.03 0.57 -23.62
N GLY A 31 -18.23 -0.35 -24.57
CA GLY A 31 -17.92 -1.77 -24.39
C GLY A 31 -17.70 -2.49 -25.72
N SER A 32 -16.82 -3.49 -25.73
CA SER A 32 -16.59 -4.37 -26.87
C SER A 32 -16.37 -5.82 -26.45
N LEU A 33 -16.70 -6.74 -27.37
CA LEU A 33 -16.38 -8.16 -27.27
C LEU A 33 -15.01 -8.42 -27.93
N MET A 34 -14.11 -9.04 -27.17
CA MET A 34 -12.69 -9.23 -27.51
C MET A 34 -12.40 -10.71 -27.77
N GLY A 35 -11.86 -11.04 -28.95
CA GLY A 35 -11.42 -12.37 -29.36
C GLY A 35 -10.13 -12.87 -28.67
N LEU A 36 -10.08 -12.81 -27.33
CA LEU A 36 -8.89 -13.07 -26.51
C LEU A 36 -8.27 -14.48 -26.71
N ALA A 37 -9.02 -15.42 -27.28
CA ALA A 37 -8.55 -16.75 -27.66
C ALA A 37 -7.43 -16.70 -28.72
N GLY A 38 -7.52 -15.80 -29.71
CA GLY A 38 -6.52 -15.63 -30.76
C GLY A 38 -5.17 -15.08 -30.26
N ALA A 39 -5.13 -14.55 -29.04
CA ALA A 39 -4.04 -13.69 -28.59
C ALA A 39 -2.68 -14.39 -28.55
N PRO A 40 -1.65 -13.85 -29.24
CA PRO A 40 -0.39 -14.53 -29.51
C PRO A 40 0.40 -14.92 -28.25
N LYS A 41 1.46 -15.71 -28.46
CA LYS A 41 2.41 -16.07 -27.41
C LYS A 41 3.02 -14.80 -26.81
N GLY A 42 2.71 -14.54 -25.55
CA GLY A 42 3.17 -13.35 -24.84
C GLY A 42 4.70 -13.27 -24.78
N ARG A 43 5.23 -12.26 -25.46
CA ARG A 43 6.64 -11.83 -25.47
C ARG A 43 6.78 -10.40 -24.91
N GLY A 44 5.67 -9.75 -24.56
CA GLY A 44 5.61 -8.33 -24.20
C GLY A 44 5.33 -7.41 -25.38
N GLN A 45 4.70 -7.91 -26.44
CA GLN A 45 4.30 -7.13 -27.61
C GLN A 45 2.91 -6.51 -27.46
N HIS A 46 2.70 -5.38 -28.11
CA HIS A 46 1.39 -4.94 -28.58
C HIS A 46 0.87 -5.91 -29.67
N TRP A 47 -0.44 -6.16 -29.70
CA TRP A 47 -1.12 -6.96 -30.71
C TRP A 47 -2.03 -6.08 -31.57
N LEU A 48 -1.40 -5.38 -32.52
CA LEU A 48 -1.97 -4.36 -33.43
C LEU A 48 -3.28 -4.72 -34.14
N ASN A 49 -3.53 -6.00 -34.40
CA ASN A 49 -4.79 -6.46 -35.01
C ASN A 49 -5.72 -6.87 -33.87
N GLU A 50 -6.25 -5.89 -33.12
CA GLU A 50 -7.12 -6.15 -31.98
C GLU A 50 -8.42 -6.85 -32.45
N PRO A 51 -8.75 -8.07 -31.96
CA PRO A 51 -9.87 -8.86 -32.46
C PRO A 51 -11.20 -8.41 -31.84
N GLN A 52 -11.59 -7.16 -32.09
CA GLN A 52 -12.76 -6.54 -31.47
C GLN A 52 -13.99 -6.68 -32.35
N ARG A 53 -15.13 -6.92 -31.72
CA ARG A 53 -16.46 -6.98 -32.37
C ARG A 53 -17.54 -6.55 -31.38
N MET A 54 -18.78 -6.40 -31.86
CA MET A 54 -19.95 -6.13 -31.02
C MET A 54 -19.74 -4.90 -30.12
N PHE A 55 -19.63 -3.74 -30.76
CA PHE A 55 -19.41 -2.46 -30.09
C PHE A 55 -20.73 -1.94 -29.50
N ILE A 56 -20.69 -1.57 -28.22
CA ILE A 56 -21.78 -0.86 -27.53
C ILE A 56 -21.34 0.59 -27.33
N THR A 57 -22.22 1.55 -27.64
CA THR A 57 -21.91 2.99 -27.59
C THR A 57 -22.58 3.71 -26.42
N ALA A 58 -22.08 4.89 -26.06
CA ALA A 58 -22.66 5.72 -25.00
C ALA A 58 -24.11 6.17 -25.31
N ALA A 59 -24.49 6.26 -26.59
CA ALA A 59 -25.86 6.50 -27.03
C ALA A 59 -26.81 5.35 -26.66
N GLN A 60 -26.31 4.12 -26.50
CA GLN A 60 -27.12 2.93 -26.22
C GLN A 60 -27.21 2.61 -24.72
N THR A 61 -26.14 2.77 -23.94
CA THR A 61 -26.12 2.40 -22.50
C THR A 61 -25.58 3.49 -21.56
N GLY A 62 -25.04 4.57 -22.10
CA GLY A 62 -24.24 5.53 -21.32
C GLY A 62 -22.95 4.90 -20.80
N GLN A 63 -22.38 5.50 -19.76
CA GLN A 63 -21.10 5.06 -19.21
C GLN A 63 -21.27 3.87 -18.26
N VAL A 64 -20.60 2.76 -18.57
CA VAL A 64 -20.69 1.48 -17.83
C VAL A 64 -19.33 1.00 -17.34
N PHE A 65 -19.25 0.39 -16.15
CA PHE A 65 -18.00 -0.17 -15.61
C PHE A 65 -18.09 -1.69 -15.43
N GLY A 66 -18.72 -2.15 -14.36
CA GLY A 66 -18.66 -3.55 -13.92
C GLY A 66 -19.47 -4.47 -14.81
N ILE A 67 -18.94 -5.68 -15.01
CA ILE A 67 -19.42 -6.70 -15.95
C ILE A 67 -19.74 -7.98 -15.19
N ALA A 68 -20.81 -8.68 -15.56
CA ALA A 68 -21.00 -10.08 -15.21
C ALA A 68 -21.58 -10.86 -16.39
N PHE A 69 -21.22 -12.14 -16.50
CA PHE A 69 -21.89 -13.11 -17.38
C PHE A 69 -22.77 -14.03 -16.54
N ASP A 70 -23.96 -14.39 -17.05
CA ASP A 70 -24.70 -15.54 -16.53
C ASP A 70 -24.16 -16.87 -17.11
N ASP A 71 -24.88 -17.96 -16.86
CA ASP A 71 -24.54 -19.31 -17.33
C ASP A 71 -25.46 -19.81 -18.46
N ALA A 72 -26.15 -18.89 -19.15
CA ALA A 72 -26.80 -19.23 -20.41
C ALA A 72 -25.74 -19.61 -21.47
N GLN A 73 -26.16 -20.34 -22.51
CA GLN A 73 -25.26 -20.73 -23.60
C GLN A 73 -25.87 -20.33 -24.96
N PRO A 74 -25.33 -19.30 -25.65
CA PRO A 74 -24.29 -18.38 -25.18
C PRO A 74 -24.78 -17.44 -24.04
N PRO A 75 -23.88 -16.93 -23.18
CA PRO A 75 -24.26 -16.16 -21.98
C PRO A 75 -24.74 -14.75 -22.31
N ASN A 76 -25.63 -14.22 -21.47
CA ASN A 76 -25.96 -12.78 -21.46
C ASN A 76 -24.87 -11.99 -20.73
N ILE A 77 -24.75 -10.69 -21.05
CA ILE A 77 -23.78 -9.79 -20.40
C ILE A 77 -24.53 -8.72 -19.62
N TYR A 78 -24.25 -8.59 -18.33
CA TYR A 78 -24.84 -7.58 -17.46
C TYR A 78 -23.83 -6.48 -17.18
N LEU A 79 -24.24 -5.22 -17.37
CA LEU A 79 -23.38 -4.04 -17.27
C LEU A 79 -23.96 -3.03 -16.29
N THR A 80 -23.08 -2.39 -15.51
CA THR A 80 -23.49 -1.44 -14.45
C THR A 80 -23.16 0.00 -14.85
N ALA A 81 -24.18 0.88 -14.85
CA ALA A 81 -24.00 2.31 -15.06
C ALA A 81 -23.08 2.90 -13.98
N THR A 82 -22.17 3.82 -14.34
CA THR A 82 -21.02 4.15 -13.48
C THR A 82 -20.64 5.63 -13.42
N SER A 83 -20.03 6.02 -12.29
CA SER A 83 -19.26 7.27 -12.12
C SER A 83 -17.74 7.08 -12.28
N ALA A 84 -17.28 5.86 -12.63
CA ALA A 84 -15.85 5.51 -12.73
C ALA A 84 -15.07 6.30 -13.80
N PHE A 85 -15.78 6.96 -14.73
CA PHE A 85 -15.25 7.84 -15.77
C PHE A 85 -15.68 9.31 -15.58
N GLY A 86 -15.94 9.70 -14.33
CA GLY A 86 -16.44 11.02 -13.98
C GLY A 86 -17.96 11.14 -14.05
N LEU A 87 -18.45 12.29 -13.61
CA LEU A 87 -19.84 12.72 -13.77
C LEU A 87 -19.84 14.05 -14.52
N HIS A 88 -20.67 14.13 -15.56
CA HIS A 88 -20.67 15.25 -16.51
C HIS A 88 -22.10 15.76 -16.73
N THR A 89 -22.25 17.08 -16.70
CA THR A 89 -23.54 17.78 -16.75
C THR A 89 -23.56 18.77 -17.90
N ASP A 90 -24.73 19.04 -18.46
CA ASP A 90 -24.93 20.04 -19.52
C ASP A 90 -24.56 21.48 -19.13
N GLY A 91 -24.69 21.80 -17.83
CA GLY A 91 -24.51 23.14 -17.27
C GLY A 91 -25.82 23.84 -16.89
N ALA A 92 -26.97 23.37 -17.39
CA ALA A 92 -28.29 23.79 -16.94
C ALA A 92 -28.76 23.01 -15.69
N GLY A 93 -28.11 21.89 -15.38
CA GLY A 93 -28.36 21.07 -14.19
C GLY A 93 -28.72 19.61 -14.50
N ASN A 94 -28.79 19.24 -15.78
CA ASN A 94 -29.09 17.89 -16.22
C ASN A 94 -27.81 17.08 -16.46
N TRP A 95 -27.98 15.77 -16.62
CA TRP A 95 -26.92 14.89 -17.08
C TRP A 95 -26.63 15.14 -18.56
N MET A 96 -25.35 15.14 -18.93
CA MET A 96 -24.93 15.24 -20.32
C MET A 96 -25.41 14.01 -21.12
N ALA A 97 -25.73 14.20 -22.40
CA ALA A 97 -26.03 13.09 -23.31
C ALA A 97 -24.89 12.05 -23.29
N GLY A 98 -25.22 10.76 -23.42
CA GLY A 98 -24.23 9.68 -23.30
C GLY A 98 -23.73 9.40 -21.87
N MET A 99 -24.26 10.06 -20.83
CA MET A 99 -23.94 9.71 -19.44
C MET A 99 -24.64 8.40 -19.00
N TRP A 100 -25.93 8.22 -19.30
CA TRP A 100 -26.75 7.11 -18.77
C TRP A 100 -27.54 6.27 -19.79
N GLY A 101 -27.48 6.58 -21.09
CA GLY A 101 -28.24 5.88 -22.13
C GLY A 101 -29.75 6.18 -22.16
N PRO A 102 -30.50 5.65 -23.14
CA PRO A 102 -31.90 5.99 -23.38
C PRO A 102 -32.80 5.48 -22.26
N LYS A 103 -33.60 6.38 -21.66
CA LYS A 103 -34.47 6.07 -20.49
C LYS A 103 -33.68 5.55 -19.26
N GLY A 104 -32.35 5.67 -19.26
CA GLY A 104 -31.48 5.26 -18.17
C GLY A 104 -31.26 6.36 -17.12
N GLY A 105 -30.48 6.02 -16.10
CA GLY A 105 -30.08 6.89 -14.99
C GLY A 105 -28.99 6.24 -14.13
N PRO A 106 -28.51 6.89 -13.05
CA PRO A 106 -27.37 6.42 -12.26
C PRO A 106 -27.53 4.98 -11.72
N GLY A 107 -28.74 4.58 -11.34
CA GLY A 107 -29.02 3.23 -10.83
C GLY A 107 -29.22 2.13 -11.89
N THR A 108 -28.88 2.34 -13.15
CA THR A 108 -29.26 1.41 -14.23
C THR A 108 -28.35 0.20 -14.33
N ILE A 109 -28.95 -0.99 -14.37
CA ILE A 109 -28.31 -2.23 -14.80
C ILE A 109 -28.80 -2.52 -16.22
N TRP A 110 -27.88 -2.67 -17.15
CA TRP A 110 -28.14 -3.06 -18.53
C TRP A 110 -27.90 -4.56 -18.70
N LYS A 111 -28.62 -5.17 -19.64
CA LYS A 111 -28.35 -6.52 -20.15
C LYS A 111 -28.11 -6.43 -21.65
N LEU A 112 -27.06 -7.09 -22.13
CA LEU A 112 -26.87 -7.43 -23.54
C LEU A 112 -27.38 -8.86 -23.69
N ASN A 113 -28.53 -9.02 -24.35
CA ASN A 113 -29.27 -10.26 -24.36
C ASN A 113 -28.79 -11.16 -25.51
N ALA A 114 -28.30 -12.35 -25.19
CA ALA A 114 -27.68 -13.22 -26.19
C ALA A 114 -28.67 -13.64 -27.30
N ALA A 115 -29.98 -13.69 -26.98
CA ALA A 115 -31.04 -14.03 -27.93
C ALA A 115 -31.42 -12.89 -28.88
N ASN A 116 -31.14 -11.62 -28.56
CA ASN A 116 -31.41 -10.47 -29.45
C ASN A 116 -30.14 -9.99 -30.18
N ASN A 117 -29.14 -10.85 -30.32
CA ASN A 117 -27.79 -10.53 -30.80
C ASN A 117 -27.11 -9.41 -29.99
N TYR A 118 -27.27 -9.45 -28.66
CA TYR A 118 -26.61 -8.57 -27.69
C TYR A 118 -26.97 -7.08 -27.80
N GLN A 119 -28.16 -6.76 -28.33
CA GLN A 119 -28.71 -5.40 -28.23
C GLN A 119 -28.99 -5.04 -26.76
N PRO A 120 -28.63 -3.82 -26.29
CA PRO A 120 -28.83 -3.44 -24.90
C PRO A 120 -30.29 -3.22 -24.51
N GLU A 121 -30.71 -3.88 -23.43
CA GLU A 121 -32.00 -3.67 -22.75
C GLU A 121 -31.78 -3.24 -21.29
N ILE A 122 -32.68 -2.42 -20.72
CA ILE A 122 -32.63 -2.09 -19.29
C ILE A 122 -33.13 -3.32 -18.52
N PHE A 123 -32.23 -3.93 -17.75
CA PHE A 123 -32.53 -5.10 -16.93
C PHE A 123 -33.23 -4.70 -15.63
N ALA A 124 -32.73 -3.67 -14.96
CA ALA A 124 -33.29 -3.17 -13.70
C ALA A 124 -32.84 -1.74 -13.41
N ARG A 125 -33.57 -1.04 -12.54
CA ARG A 125 -33.15 0.24 -11.94
C ARG A 125 -33.05 0.06 -10.43
N VAL A 126 -31.84 0.15 -9.91
CA VAL A 126 -31.53 0.12 -8.47
C VAL A 126 -32.11 1.36 -7.80
N THR A 127 -32.90 1.14 -6.76
CA THR A 127 -33.40 2.17 -5.84
C THR A 127 -33.22 1.71 -4.40
N LEU A 128 -33.29 2.62 -3.44
CA LEU A 128 -33.38 2.26 -2.02
C LEU A 128 -34.68 2.83 -1.46
N ASP A 129 -35.66 1.95 -1.20
CA ASP A 129 -36.99 2.34 -0.68
C ASP A 129 -37.67 3.38 -1.58
N GLY A 130 -37.67 3.12 -2.89
CA GLY A 130 -38.20 4.02 -3.93
C GLY A 130 -37.27 5.18 -4.32
N ARG A 131 -36.27 5.51 -3.50
CA ARG A 131 -35.31 6.57 -3.80
C ARG A 131 -34.33 6.14 -4.89
N ALA A 132 -34.29 6.88 -6.00
CA ALA A 132 -33.30 6.71 -7.05
C ALA A 132 -31.87 7.12 -6.61
N ASN A 133 -30.85 6.52 -7.24
CA ASN A 133 -29.46 6.97 -7.09
C ASN A 133 -29.27 8.35 -7.76
N SER A 134 -28.68 9.29 -7.03
CA SER A 134 -28.57 10.72 -7.38
C SER A 134 -27.32 11.08 -8.20
N GLY A 135 -26.40 10.14 -8.44
CA GLY A 135 -25.19 10.43 -9.22
C GLY A 135 -24.04 9.43 -9.09
N PRO A 136 -23.69 8.89 -7.90
CA PRO A 136 -22.55 7.98 -7.75
C PRO A 136 -22.64 6.72 -8.60
N ALA A 137 -23.85 6.34 -8.99
CA ALA A 137 -24.17 5.16 -9.77
C ALA A 137 -23.68 3.87 -9.12
N LEU A 138 -23.50 2.82 -9.92
CA LEU A 138 -23.18 1.48 -9.47
C LEU A 138 -21.67 1.21 -9.58
N GLY A 139 -21.20 0.27 -8.75
CA GLY A 139 -19.78 -0.09 -8.64
C GLY A 139 -19.41 -1.23 -9.58
N ASN A 140 -19.56 -2.45 -9.07
CA ASN A 140 -19.44 -3.69 -9.83
C ASN A 140 -20.62 -4.63 -9.51
N ILE A 141 -20.77 -5.66 -10.34
CA ILE A 141 -21.82 -6.68 -10.36
C ILE A 141 -21.18 -8.07 -10.32
N ALA A 142 -21.83 -9.06 -9.71
CA ALA A 142 -21.34 -10.43 -9.67
C ALA A 142 -22.50 -11.44 -9.80
N TYR A 143 -22.31 -12.46 -10.63
CA TYR A 143 -23.29 -13.52 -10.84
C TYR A 143 -23.09 -14.72 -9.90
N ASP A 144 -24.20 -15.28 -9.42
CA ASP A 144 -24.27 -16.46 -8.57
C ASP A 144 -24.97 -17.61 -9.30
N ALA A 145 -24.16 -18.42 -9.99
CA ALA A 145 -24.61 -19.57 -10.77
C ALA A 145 -25.38 -20.64 -9.96
N ALA A 146 -25.14 -20.72 -8.65
CA ALA A 146 -25.78 -21.70 -7.78
C ALA A 146 -27.25 -21.36 -7.47
N HIS A 147 -27.62 -20.07 -7.52
CA HIS A 147 -28.97 -19.60 -7.19
C HIS A 147 -29.60 -18.75 -8.31
N LYS A 148 -28.97 -18.68 -9.50
CA LYS A 148 -29.43 -17.94 -10.68
C LYS A 148 -29.81 -16.48 -10.36
N GLN A 149 -28.86 -15.75 -9.77
CA GLN A 149 -29.08 -14.39 -9.25
C GLN A 149 -27.85 -13.49 -9.43
N LEU A 150 -28.05 -12.17 -9.38
CA LEU A 150 -27.03 -11.15 -9.51
C LEU A 150 -26.91 -10.33 -8.22
N PHE A 151 -25.68 -10.01 -7.81
CA PHE A 151 -25.37 -9.09 -6.72
C PHE A 151 -24.77 -7.81 -7.28
N VAL A 152 -25.24 -6.65 -6.82
CA VAL A 152 -24.86 -5.33 -7.38
C VAL A 152 -24.52 -4.36 -6.26
N SER A 153 -23.40 -3.64 -6.40
CA SER A 153 -22.94 -2.66 -5.41
C SER A 153 -23.36 -1.25 -5.79
N ASP A 154 -23.88 -0.50 -4.81
CA ASP A 154 -24.25 0.91 -4.97
C ASP A 154 -23.19 1.82 -4.33
N LEU A 155 -22.64 2.75 -5.12
CA LEU A 155 -21.60 3.69 -4.68
C LEU A 155 -22.15 4.88 -3.88
N GLU A 156 -23.47 5.13 -3.88
CA GLU A 156 -24.16 6.15 -3.08
C GLU A 156 -24.60 5.63 -1.72
N THR A 157 -25.37 4.54 -1.71
CA THR A 157 -25.91 3.99 -0.47
C THR A 157 -24.91 3.08 0.24
N GLY A 158 -23.94 2.49 -0.47
CA GLY A 158 -23.05 1.46 0.08
C GLY A 158 -23.77 0.13 0.39
N MET A 159 -24.96 -0.08 -0.18
CA MET A 159 -25.67 -1.35 -0.13
C MET A 159 -25.10 -2.36 -1.13
N ILE A 160 -25.42 -3.63 -0.91
CA ILE A 160 -25.39 -4.66 -1.95
C ILE A 160 -26.83 -5.09 -2.20
N HIS A 161 -27.31 -4.90 -3.44
CA HIS A 161 -28.62 -5.33 -3.90
C HIS A 161 -28.54 -6.73 -4.52
N ARG A 162 -29.61 -7.52 -4.42
CA ARG A 162 -29.74 -8.87 -4.95
C ARG A 162 -30.88 -8.89 -5.97
N PHE A 163 -30.64 -9.35 -7.20
CA PHE A 163 -31.63 -9.41 -8.27
C PHE A 163 -31.80 -10.84 -8.80
N GLY A 164 -33.03 -11.24 -9.10
CA GLY A 164 -33.31 -12.42 -9.92
C GLY A 164 -33.14 -12.12 -11.40
N LEU A 165 -32.93 -13.12 -12.26
CA LEU A 165 -32.73 -12.95 -13.71
C LEU A 165 -33.96 -12.39 -14.48
N LYS A 166 -35.05 -12.00 -13.78
CA LYS A 166 -36.18 -11.23 -14.33
C LYS A 166 -36.11 -9.72 -13.99
N GLY A 167 -34.98 -9.23 -13.45
CA GLY A 167 -34.79 -7.81 -13.11
C GLY A 167 -35.41 -7.38 -11.77
N ASN A 168 -36.09 -8.27 -11.06
CA ASN A 168 -36.73 -7.98 -9.78
C ASN A 168 -35.76 -8.07 -8.60
N GLU A 169 -35.82 -7.11 -7.66
CA GLU A 169 -35.00 -7.13 -6.44
C GLU A 169 -35.53 -8.21 -5.47
N LEU A 170 -34.62 -9.06 -4.99
CA LEU A 170 -34.87 -10.20 -4.09
C LEU A 170 -34.33 -9.96 -2.67
N GLY A 171 -33.91 -8.74 -2.36
CA GLY A 171 -33.37 -8.32 -1.07
C GLY A 171 -32.08 -7.49 -1.18
N ARG A 172 -31.59 -7.01 -0.03
CA ARG A 172 -30.40 -6.16 0.07
C ARG A 172 -29.62 -6.42 1.36
N PHE A 173 -28.34 -6.06 1.35
CA PHE A 173 -27.44 -6.14 2.50
C PHE A 173 -26.74 -4.81 2.74
N ASP A 174 -26.80 -4.33 3.99
CA ASP A 174 -26.16 -3.10 4.44
C ASP A 174 -24.83 -3.40 5.15
N HIS A 175 -23.68 -3.12 4.50
CA HIS A 175 -22.38 -3.26 5.18
C HIS A 175 -22.21 -2.27 6.35
N GLY A 176 -22.73 -1.05 6.21
CA GLY A 176 -22.66 -0.01 7.24
C GLY A 176 -23.37 -0.37 8.55
N VAL A 177 -24.42 -1.17 8.48
CA VAL A 177 -25.21 -1.67 9.62
C VAL A 177 -24.89 -3.15 9.88
N GLN A 178 -25.46 -4.07 9.11
CA GLN A 178 -25.37 -5.52 9.30
C GLN A 178 -23.92 -6.02 9.17
N GLY A 179 -23.17 -5.49 8.20
CA GLY A 179 -21.77 -5.86 7.99
C GLY A 179 -20.79 -5.39 9.07
N ARG A 180 -21.23 -4.56 10.02
CA ARG A 180 -20.39 -3.98 11.08
C ARG A 180 -20.86 -4.30 12.49
N SER A 181 -22.12 -4.70 12.68
CA SER A 181 -22.70 -5.01 14.00
C SER A 181 -22.02 -6.20 14.68
N ASP A 182 -21.81 -7.31 13.95
CA ASP A 182 -21.02 -8.46 14.41
C ASP A 182 -20.46 -9.22 13.21
N PHE A 183 -19.16 -9.52 13.20
CA PHE A 183 -18.48 -10.23 12.13
C PHE A 183 -17.29 -11.05 12.64
N LEU A 184 -16.99 -12.17 11.97
CA LEU A 184 -15.78 -12.93 12.23
C LEU A 184 -14.57 -12.29 11.54
N ASN A 185 -13.56 -11.86 12.30
CA ASN A 185 -12.26 -11.46 11.76
C ASN A 185 -11.43 -12.72 11.43
N ALA A 186 -11.35 -13.09 10.16
CA ALA A 186 -10.71 -14.32 9.70
C ALA A 186 -9.21 -14.41 10.09
N ALA A 187 -8.52 -13.28 10.20
CA ALA A 187 -7.09 -13.24 10.53
C ALA A 187 -6.79 -13.46 12.03
N SER A 188 -7.81 -13.39 12.89
CA SER A 188 -7.69 -13.59 14.35
C SER A 188 -8.50 -14.78 14.87
N GLY A 189 -9.58 -15.16 14.18
CA GLY A 189 -10.54 -16.17 14.64
C GLY A 189 -11.52 -15.65 15.70
N THR A 190 -11.66 -14.34 15.87
CA THR A 190 -12.58 -13.74 16.85
C THR A 190 -13.73 -13.00 16.19
N ARG A 191 -14.93 -13.09 16.78
CA ARG A 191 -16.00 -12.13 16.50
C ARG A 191 -15.58 -10.73 16.95
N GLU A 192 -15.89 -9.72 16.15
CA GLU A 192 -15.60 -8.31 16.36
C GLU A 192 -16.81 -7.49 15.93
N ALA A 193 -17.00 -6.32 16.55
CA ALA A 193 -17.99 -5.33 16.16
C ALA A 193 -17.30 -3.99 15.83
N ARG A 194 -17.91 -3.19 14.96
CA ARG A 194 -17.51 -1.80 14.68
C ARG A 194 -18.71 -0.88 14.85
N PRO A 195 -18.48 0.42 15.16
CA PRO A 195 -19.56 1.40 15.14
C PRO A 195 -20.27 1.38 13.79
N VAL A 196 -21.58 1.19 13.86
CA VAL A 196 -22.53 1.25 12.74
C VAL A 196 -22.46 2.63 12.09
N VAL A 197 -22.68 2.65 10.78
CA VAL A 197 -22.79 3.84 9.94
C VAL A 197 -24.00 3.60 9.05
N ALA A 198 -25.17 4.06 9.48
CA ALA A 198 -26.38 4.04 8.65
C ALA A 198 -26.20 4.88 7.37
N PHE A 199 -27.05 4.63 6.38
CA PHE A 199 -27.23 5.55 5.25
C PHE A 199 -27.98 6.80 5.71
N ASP A 200 -27.75 7.93 5.03
CA ASP A 200 -28.48 9.18 5.24
C ASP A 200 -29.45 9.38 4.06
N PRO A 201 -30.76 9.10 4.23
CA PRO A 201 -31.72 9.20 3.14
C PRO A 201 -31.96 10.63 2.66
N ALA A 202 -31.54 11.65 3.42
CA ALA A 202 -31.59 13.06 3.02
C ALA A 202 -30.32 13.54 2.28
N SER A 203 -29.25 12.74 2.26
CA SER A 203 -28.05 13.04 1.46
C SER A 203 -28.39 13.06 -0.04
N THR A 204 -27.71 13.86 -0.87
CA THR A 204 -27.92 13.88 -2.33
C THR A 204 -26.74 14.49 -3.07
N ALA A 205 -26.62 14.20 -4.37
CA ALA A 205 -25.62 14.81 -5.24
C ALA A 205 -25.87 16.32 -5.38
N ARG A 206 -24.82 17.10 -5.12
CA ARG A 206 -24.88 18.56 -5.01
C ARG A 206 -24.57 19.24 -6.34
N LEU A 207 -25.45 19.04 -7.32
CA LEU A 207 -25.26 19.56 -8.69
C LEU A 207 -25.21 21.10 -8.70
N ALA A 208 -26.23 21.76 -8.14
CA ALA A 208 -26.36 23.22 -8.15
C ALA A 208 -25.51 23.96 -7.10
N ASP A 209 -25.26 23.35 -5.93
CA ASP A 209 -24.73 24.05 -4.74
C ASP A 209 -23.37 23.51 -4.24
N CYS A 210 -22.62 22.82 -5.11
CA CYS A 210 -21.31 22.25 -4.80
C CYS A 210 -20.33 23.30 -4.20
N PRO A 211 -19.83 23.16 -2.96
CA PRO A 211 -19.06 24.22 -2.26
C PRO A 211 -17.71 24.64 -2.88
N SER A 212 -17.26 23.97 -3.95
CA SER A 212 -16.08 24.30 -4.75
C SER A 212 -16.42 24.96 -6.10
N GLY A 213 -17.71 25.17 -6.40
CA GLY A 213 -18.21 25.84 -7.61
C GLY A 213 -18.15 25.01 -8.90
N ALA A 214 -17.75 23.73 -8.83
CA ALA A 214 -17.59 22.87 -10.00
C ALA A 214 -17.92 21.41 -9.63
N PHE A 215 -19.19 21.01 -9.83
CA PHE A 215 -19.68 19.66 -9.53
C PHE A 215 -18.92 18.59 -10.32
N ASP A 216 -18.84 18.77 -11.63
CA ASP A 216 -18.08 17.95 -12.60
C ASP A 216 -16.68 17.57 -12.09
N ARG A 217 -15.95 18.53 -11.51
CA ARG A 217 -14.57 18.38 -11.04
C ARG A 217 -14.45 17.95 -9.57
N THR A 218 -15.56 17.80 -8.85
CA THR A 218 -15.55 17.59 -7.39
C THR A 218 -16.27 16.31 -6.96
N PRO A 219 -15.57 15.15 -6.92
CA PRO A 219 -16.10 13.90 -6.35
C PRO A 219 -16.66 13.97 -4.92
N ALA A 220 -16.34 15.02 -4.15
CA ALA A 220 -16.93 15.27 -2.84
C ALA A 220 -18.36 15.87 -2.89
N CYS A 221 -18.82 16.32 -4.06
CA CYS A 221 -20.19 16.78 -4.30
C CYS A 221 -21.08 15.68 -4.91
N TRP A 222 -20.52 14.56 -5.37
CA TRP A 222 -21.27 13.52 -6.08
C TRP A 222 -22.15 12.63 -5.17
N ASN A 223 -22.07 12.75 -3.84
CA ASN A 223 -22.75 11.91 -2.84
C ASN A 223 -22.27 10.45 -2.71
N TYR A 224 -21.00 10.16 -3.01
CA TYR A 224 -20.41 8.84 -2.69
C TYR A 224 -20.60 8.47 -1.20
N ALA A 225 -21.06 7.24 -0.95
CA ALA A 225 -21.33 6.68 0.38
C ALA A 225 -20.19 6.94 1.38
N ASP A 226 -20.48 7.00 2.68
CA ASP A 226 -19.41 7.12 3.68
C ASP A 226 -18.39 5.98 3.50
N PHE A 227 -17.10 6.32 3.53
CA PHE A 227 -15.96 5.41 3.31
C PHE A 227 -15.94 4.18 4.25
N ARG A 228 -16.71 4.20 5.35
CA ARG A 228 -16.92 3.05 6.25
C ARG A 228 -17.93 2.02 5.74
N ARG A 229 -18.78 2.38 4.77
CA ARG A 229 -19.85 1.56 4.17
C ARG A 229 -19.81 1.44 2.65
N ARG A 230 -19.04 2.28 1.94
CA ARG A 230 -18.93 2.26 0.47
C ARG A 230 -18.38 0.92 -0.05
N VAL A 231 -19.26 0.08 -0.59
CA VAL A 231 -18.89 -1.14 -1.31
C VAL A 231 -18.45 -0.79 -2.74
N TYR A 232 -17.61 -1.61 -3.37
CA TYR A 232 -17.29 -1.51 -4.80
C TYR A 232 -17.15 -2.92 -5.42
N GLY A 233 -15.94 -3.41 -5.72
CA GLY A 233 -15.75 -4.72 -6.35
C GLY A 233 -16.44 -5.89 -5.62
N LEU A 234 -17.11 -6.75 -6.38
CA LEU A 234 -17.89 -7.91 -5.92
C LEU A 234 -17.36 -9.19 -6.59
N ALA A 235 -17.54 -10.33 -5.95
CA ALA A 235 -17.38 -11.65 -6.59
C ALA A 235 -18.06 -12.76 -5.81
N VAL A 236 -18.77 -13.66 -6.49
CA VAL A 236 -19.31 -14.87 -5.87
C VAL A 236 -18.24 -15.97 -5.88
N ARG A 237 -18.23 -16.79 -4.82
CA ARG A 237 -17.32 -17.92 -4.69
C ARG A 237 -18.00 -19.12 -4.06
N GLN A 238 -17.95 -20.27 -4.72
CA GLN A 238 -18.37 -21.55 -4.16
C GLN A 238 -17.16 -22.30 -3.60
N ASP A 239 -17.27 -22.94 -2.43
CA ASP A 239 -16.24 -23.85 -1.94
C ASP A 239 -16.48 -25.31 -2.38
N ALA A 240 -15.48 -26.17 -2.17
CA ALA A 240 -15.54 -27.59 -2.54
C ALA A 240 -16.52 -28.42 -1.66
N LYS A 241 -17.39 -27.77 -0.86
CA LYS A 241 -18.55 -28.35 -0.20
C LYS A 241 -19.86 -27.72 -0.68
N GLY A 242 -19.85 -27.08 -1.86
CA GLY A 242 -21.01 -26.39 -2.44
C GLY A 242 -21.35 -25.05 -1.80
N ARG A 243 -20.66 -24.61 -0.72
CA ARG A 243 -21.08 -23.44 0.06
C ARG A 243 -20.72 -22.14 -0.66
N VAL A 244 -21.74 -21.33 -0.93
CA VAL A 244 -21.64 -20.05 -1.64
C VAL A 244 -21.34 -18.92 -0.67
N ARG A 245 -20.50 -17.97 -1.11
CA ARG A 245 -20.26 -16.70 -0.42
C ARG A 245 -20.13 -15.57 -1.43
N LEU A 246 -20.74 -14.43 -1.15
CA LEU A 246 -20.38 -13.19 -1.82
C LEU A 246 -19.17 -12.58 -1.11
N TYR A 247 -18.12 -12.31 -1.88
CA TYR A 247 -16.97 -11.51 -1.49
C TYR A 247 -17.16 -10.09 -1.99
N TYR A 248 -16.78 -9.09 -1.18
CA TYR A 248 -16.93 -7.69 -1.54
C TYR A 248 -15.82 -6.80 -0.97
N SER A 249 -15.53 -5.73 -1.71
CA SER A 249 -14.57 -4.68 -1.39
C SER A 249 -15.25 -3.53 -0.67
N VAL A 250 -14.61 -3.00 0.40
CA VAL A 250 -15.02 -1.76 1.06
C VAL A 250 -13.95 -0.68 0.86
N TRP A 251 -14.36 0.46 0.28
CA TRP A 251 -13.49 1.55 -0.15
C TRP A 251 -13.32 2.62 0.96
N GLY A 252 -12.46 2.30 1.92
CA GLY A 252 -12.05 3.16 3.05
C GLY A 252 -11.02 4.26 2.73
N SER A 253 -10.30 4.15 1.60
CA SER A 253 -9.56 5.27 1.02
C SER A 253 -10.53 6.29 0.40
N ALA A 254 -10.05 7.51 0.10
CA ALA A 254 -10.88 8.67 -0.24
C ALA A 254 -11.75 9.21 0.90
N ALA A 255 -11.37 10.37 1.42
CA ALA A 255 -12.17 11.10 2.40
C ALA A 255 -13.40 11.80 1.80
N PHE A 256 -13.32 12.25 0.54
CA PHE A 256 -14.37 13.04 -0.15
C PHE A 256 -15.04 14.09 0.77
N GLY A 257 -14.23 14.98 1.36
CA GLY A 257 -14.68 16.03 2.28
C GLY A 257 -14.98 15.58 3.72
N ASN A 258 -15.31 14.30 3.95
CA ASN A 258 -15.75 13.76 5.23
C ASN A 258 -14.73 14.00 6.37
N PRO A 259 -15.08 14.77 7.42
CA PRO A 259 -14.14 15.13 8.48
C PRO A 259 -13.80 13.96 9.42
N GLN A 260 -14.70 12.97 9.54
CA GLN A 260 -14.50 11.82 10.44
C GLN A 260 -13.37 10.91 9.95
N TRP A 261 -13.11 10.89 8.63
CA TRP A 261 -12.03 10.15 7.98
C TRP A 261 -10.68 10.38 8.67
N ALA A 262 -10.36 11.62 9.04
CA ALA A 262 -9.10 11.97 9.71
C ALA A 262 -8.86 11.15 11.00
N THR A 263 -9.92 10.87 11.76
CA THR A 263 -9.89 10.13 13.03
C THR A 263 -10.19 8.64 12.92
N ALA A 264 -10.81 8.16 11.84
CA ALA A 264 -11.39 6.81 11.65
C ALA A 264 -10.43 5.59 11.61
N GLY A 265 -9.35 5.59 12.39
CA GLY A 265 -8.59 4.38 12.74
C GLY A 265 -8.19 3.48 11.57
N ALA A 266 -8.78 2.28 11.54
CA ALA A 266 -8.56 1.22 10.55
C ALA A 266 -9.50 1.31 9.34
N ASP A 267 -10.67 1.94 9.46
CA ASP A 267 -11.65 2.11 8.37
C ASP A 267 -11.11 2.97 7.21
N LYS A 268 -9.94 3.61 7.36
CA LYS A 268 -9.21 4.34 6.30
C LYS A 268 -8.46 3.46 5.29
N ALA A 269 -8.45 2.15 5.49
CA ALA A 269 -7.74 1.19 4.65
C ALA A 269 -8.76 0.27 4.01
N ASN A 270 -8.61 0.04 2.70
CA ASN A 270 -9.52 -0.81 1.96
C ASN A 270 -9.45 -2.25 2.47
N SER A 271 -10.58 -2.94 2.42
CA SER A 271 -10.71 -4.28 2.99
C SER A 271 -11.60 -5.15 2.13
N VAL A 272 -11.25 -6.43 2.02
CA VAL A 272 -12.14 -7.44 1.46
C VAL A 272 -12.86 -8.12 2.63
N TRP A 273 -14.16 -8.26 2.45
CA TRP A 273 -15.10 -8.93 3.33
C TRP A 273 -15.77 -10.07 2.57
N SER A 274 -16.48 -10.94 3.28
CA SER A 274 -17.42 -11.86 2.66
C SER A 274 -18.64 -12.08 3.54
N ILE A 275 -19.75 -12.48 2.93
CA ILE A 275 -20.98 -12.89 3.61
C ILE A 275 -21.39 -14.28 3.11
N GLY A 276 -21.95 -15.11 3.99
CA GLY A 276 -22.57 -16.37 3.59
C GLY A 276 -23.79 -16.13 2.71
N ILE A 277 -24.01 -16.99 1.72
CA ILE A 277 -25.27 -17.05 0.99
C ILE A 277 -25.96 -18.35 1.40
N GLY A 278 -27.21 -18.26 1.86
CA GLY A 278 -28.04 -19.40 2.23
C GLY A 278 -28.47 -20.23 1.02
N ALA A 279 -29.00 -21.43 1.26
CA ALA A 279 -29.46 -22.33 0.20
C ALA A 279 -30.70 -21.83 -0.57
N ASP A 280 -31.34 -20.77 -0.06
CA ASP A 280 -32.43 -19.99 -0.68
C ASP A 280 -31.90 -18.75 -1.44
N GLY A 281 -30.58 -18.66 -1.61
CA GLY A 281 -29.87 -17.53 -2.20
C GLY A 281 -29.88 -16.24 -1.36
N ARG A 282 -30.45 -16.22 -0.14
CA ARG A 282 -30.49 -15.03 0.71
C ARG A 282 -29.13 -14.76 1.38
N PHE A 283 -28.91 -13.52 1.79
CA PHE A 283 -27.75 -13.15 2.60
C PHE A 283 -27.87 -13.75 4.01
N ASP A 284 -26.78 -14.37 4.51
CA ASP A 284 -26.67 -14.80 5.92
C ASP A 284 -25.91 -13.73 6.75
N PRO A 285 -26.62 -12.86 7.51
CA PRO A 285 -25.98 -11.85 8.36
C PRO A 285 -25.27 -12.45 9.59
N ALA A 286 -25.51 -13.73 9.94
CA ALA A 286 -24.76 -14.39 11.00
C ALA A 286 -23.35 -14.79 10.54
N ASP A 287 -23.14 -15.08 9.25
CA ASP A 287 -21.84 -15.41 8.65
C ASP A 287 -21.22 -14.23 7.86
N VAL A 288 -21.18 -13.04 8.47
CA VAL A 288 -20.33 -11.93 8.00
C VAL A 288 -18.88 -12.14 8.43
N ARG A 289 -17.94 -11.93 7.50
CA ARG A 289 -16.49 -12.08 7.71
C ARG A 289 -15.70 -10.87 7.21
N LEU A 290 -14.82 -10.35 8.06
CA LEU A 290 -13.68 -9.53 7.63
C LEU A 290 -12.55 -10.48 7.23
N GLU A 291 -12.28 -10.58 5.92
CA GLU A 291 -11.28 -11.49 5.38
C GLU A 291 -9.88 -10.92 5.54
N PHE A 292 -9.66 -9.68 5.07
CA PHE A 292 -8.39 -8.96 5.25
C PHE A 292 -8.50 -7.46 4.94
N THR A 293 -7.58 -6.69 5.54
CA THR A 293 -7.29 -5.30 5.14
C THR A 293 -6.15 -5.28 4.12
N LEU A 294 -6.28 -4.49 3.05
CA LEU A 294 -5.30 -4.42 1.97
C LEU A 294 -3.90 -3.93 2.44
N PRO A 295 -2.82 -4.44 1.82
CA PRO A 295 -1.48 -3.94 2.08
C PRO A 295 -1.29 -2.56 1.46
N ALA A 296 -0.95 -1.58 2.32
CA ALA A 296 -0.63 -0.21 1.94
C ALA A 296 0.32 -0.14 0.73
N PHE A 297 -0.12 0.57 -0.31
CA PHE A 297 0.67 0.90 -1.50
C PHE A 297 1.62 2.07 -1.21
N PHE A 298 1.05 3.18 -0.71
CA PHE A 298 1.81 4.39 -0.43
C PHE A 298 2.72 4.21 0.79
N THR A 299 4.03 4.34 0.59
CA THR A 299 4.97 4.33 1.73
C THR A 299 4.72 5.54 2.64
N ALA A 300 4.91 5.39 3.94
CA ALA A 300 4.50 6.36 4.96
C ALA A 300 5.29 7.70 4.90
N GLY A 301 4.90 8.56 3.96
CA GLY A 301 5.40 9.91 3.70
C GLY A 301 4.24 10.86 3.43
N ALA A 302 3.49 10.63 2.34
CA ALA A 302 2.19 11.23 2.07
C ALA A 302 1.48 10.45 0.92
N PRO A 303 0.32 9.80 1.14
CA PRO A 303 -0.75 9.89 0.13
C PRO A 303 -1.20 11.36 0.02
N ARG A 304 -1.82 11.77 -1.09
CA ARG A 304 -2.32 13.16 -1.23
C ARG A 304 -3.35 13.45 -0.14
N ALA A 305 -3.58 14.72 0.18
CA ALA A 305 -4.53 15.09 1.25
C ALA A 305 -5.93 14.51 0.93
N GLY A 306 -6.49 13.72 1.86
CA GLY A 306 -7.76 13.00 1.66
C GLY A 306 -7.65 11.63 0.96
N GLN A 307 -6.48 11.22 0.46
CA GLN A 307 -6.26 9.88 -0.09
C GLN A 307 -5.79 8.88 0.99
N GLY A 308 -6.19 7.61 0.85
CA GLY A 308 -5.86 6.54 1.79
C GLY A 308 -4.51 5.89 1.53
N VAL A 309 -4.29 4.72 2.16
CA VAL A 309 -3.00 4.01 2.06
C VAL A 309 -2.88 3.12 0.81
N SER A 310 -3.98 2.88 0.10
CA SER A 310 -4.12 2.01 -1.07
C SER A 310 -5.22 2.53 -2.00
N HIS A 311 -5.29 1.97 -3.19
CA HIS A 311 -6.28 2.30 -4.21
C HIS A 311 -7.55 1.44 -4.05
N ALA A 312 -8.68 1.93 -4.55
CA ALA A 312 -9.98 1.26 -4.40
C ALA A 312 -9.94 -0.10 -5.12
N VAL A 313 -10.45 -1.16 -4.51
CA VAL A 313 -10.64 -2.43 -5.23
C VAL A 313 -11.98 -2.35 -5.94
N SER A 314 -11.92 -2.14 -7.25
CA SER A 314 -13.05 -2.02 -8.17
C SER A 314 -13.56 -3.38 -8.63
N ASP A 315 -12.71 -4.39 -8.61
CA ASP A 315 -13.02 -5.72 -9.13
C ASP A 315 -12.25 -6.84 -8.37
N ILE A 316 -12.85 -8.03 -8.34
CA ILE A 316 -12.42 -9.24 -7.66
C ILE A 316 -12.69 -10.43 -8.59
N ALA A 317 -11.69 -11.26 -8.87
CA ALA A 317 -11.92 -12.52 -9.58
C ALA A 317 -11.41 -13.74 -8.82
N PHE A 318 -12.16 -14.83 -8.94
CA PHE A 318 -11.74 -16.17 -8.56
C PHE A 318 -11.42 -16.99 -9.79
N LYS A 319 -10.52 -17.96 -9.62
CA LYS A 319 -10.58 -19.13 -10.49
C LYS A 319 -11.94 -19.79 -10.34
N ARG A 320 -12.63 -20.06 -11.44
CA ARG A 320 -13.95 -20.69 -11.41
C ARG A 320 -13.81 -22.22 -11.33
N CYS A 321 -12.82 -22.79 -12.01
CA CYS A 321 -12.73 -24.22 -12.22
C CYS A 321 -11.72 -24.92 -11.29
N GLY A 322 -12.13 -26.04 -10.71
CA GLY A 322 -11.37 -26.73 -9.67
C GLY A 322 -11.33 -25.95 -8.35
N PRO A 323 -10.34 -26.17 -7.48
CA PRO A 323 -10.32 -25.54 -6.16
C PRO A 323 -10.21 -24.02 -6.22
N GLN A 324 -11.31 -23.32 -5.90
CA GLN A 324 -11.42 -21.86 -5.80
C GLN A 324 -10.63 -21.30 -4.58
N ALA A 325 -9.32 -21.50 -4.57
CA ALA A 325 -8.36 -21.13 -3.53
C ALA A 325 -7.41 -20.00 -3.99
N ASP A 326 -7.80 -19.30 -5.05
CA ASP A 326 -6.99 -18.40 -5.86
C ASP A 326 -7.81 -17.14 -6.19
N MET A 327 -7.60 -16.05 -5.45
CA MET A 327 -8.29 -14.76 -5.62
C MET A 327 -7.36 -13.74 -6.27
N ALA A 328 -7.86 -12.96 -7.23
CA ALA A 328 -7.25 -11.74 -7.75
C ALA A 328 -8.09 -10.53 -7.32
N LEU A 329 -7.44 -9.37 -7.21
CA LEU A 329 -8.11 -8.08 -6.93
C LEU A 329 -7.48 -7.03 -7.83
N ALA A 330 -8.27 -6.28 -8.59
CA ALA A 330 -7.79 -5.09 -9.29
C ALA A 330 -8.04 -3.84 -8.44
N GLU A 331 -6.99 -3.05 -8.24
CA GLU A 331 -7.13 -1.70 -7.74
C GLU A 331 -7.33 -0.72 -8.93
N ARG A 332 -8.34 0.17 -8.89
CA ARG A 332 -8.51 1.29 -9.84
C ARG A 332 -7.85 2.57 -9.31
N GLY A 333 -7.39 3.41 -10.25
CA GLY A 333 -6.89 4.76 -9.96
C GLY A 333 -7.89 5.55 -9.10
N MET A 334 -7.40 6.28 -8.08
CA MET A 334 -8.25 7.12 -7.23
C MET A 334 -9.09 8.09 -8.09
N VAL A 335 -10.41 8.11 -7.92
CA VAL A 335 -11.33 8.92 -8.73
C VAL A 335 -11.03 10.43 -8.63
N ARG A 336 -11.12 11.09 -9.78
CA ARG A 336 -11.09 12.53 -10.03
C ARG A 336 -11.88 12.83 -11.32
N ASN A 337 -11.99 14.09 -11.69
CA ASN A 337 -12.36 14.49 -13.05
C ASN A 337 -11.65 15.83 -13.32
N LEU A 338 -11.05 15.99 -14.50
CA LEU A 338 -10.34 17.22 -14.87
C LEU A 338 -11.05 18.08 -15.93
N ARG A 339 -12.14 17.57 -16.55
CA ARG A 339 -12.70 17.93 -17.87
C ARG A 339 -12.00 17.28 -19.08
N PRO A 340 -12.66 17.28 -20.26
CA PRO A 340 -12.06 16.92 -21.55
C PRO A 340 -10.72 17.60 -21.85
N GLY A 341 -9.97 17.04 -22.81
CA GLY A 341 -8.67 17.56 -23.25
C GLY A 341 -7.52 17.48 -22.23
N GLN A 342 -7.76 16.96 -21.02
CA GLN A 342 -6.75 16.82 -19.97
C GLN A 342 -6.23 15.38 -19.92
N ARG A 343 -4.93 15.16 -20.20
CA ARG A 343 -4.29 13.82 -20.14
C ARG A 343 -4.59 13.13 -18.80
N LYS A 344 -5.06 11.87 -18.88
CA LYS A 344 -5.53 11.07 -17.73
C LYS A 344 -6.63 11.77 -16.91
N PRO A 345 -7.86 11.97 -17.43
CA PRO A 345 -8.86 12.82 -16.77
C PRO A 345 -9.49 12.22 -15.49
N PHE A 346 -9.79 10.91 -15.44
CA PHE A 346 -10.75 10.35 -14.47
C PHE A 346 -10.13 9.69 -13.23
N ALA A 347 -8.88 9.25 -13.30
CA ALA A 347 -8.24 8.48 -12.24
C ALA A 347 -6.77 8.87 -12.03
N PHE A 348 -6.20 8.58 -10.87
CA PHE A 348 -4.74 8.66 -10.70
C PHE A 348 -4.08 7.40 -11.30
N ALA A 349 -3.85 7.47 -12.61
CA ALA A 349 -3.16 6.46 -13.41
C ALA A 349 -1.73 6.15 -12.93
N HIS A 350 -1.23 4.96 -13.26
CA HIS A 350 0.10 4.46 -12.89
C HIS A 350 0.34 4.28 -11.37
N GLU A 351 -0.71 4.32 -10.53
CA GLU A 351 -0.60 4.20 -9.06
C GLU A 351 -1.36 2.99 -8.45
N SER A 352 -1.87 2.06 -9.25
CA SER A 352 -2.76 0.96 -8.81
C SER A 352 -2.24 -0.45 -9.17
N ARG A 353 -2.58 -1.50 -8.41
CA ARG A 353 -2.04 -2.87 -8.61
C ARG A 353 -3.13 -3.90 -8.86
N VAL A 354 -2.79 -4.96 -9.58
CA VAL A 354 -3.48 -6.26 -9.45
C VAL A 354 -2.78 -7.11 -8.38
N LEU A 355 -3.51 -7.50 -7.34
CA LEU A 355 -3.00 -8.28 -6.20
C LEU A 355 -3.43 -9.75 -6.28
N ARG A 356 -2.56 -10.66 -5.85
CA ARG A 356 -2.86 -12.12 -5.82
C ARG A 356 -2.93 -12.64 -4.39
N TYR A 357 -4.03 -13.32 -4.05
CA TYR A 357 -4.26 -13.96 -2.76
C TYR A 357 -4.50 -15.47 -2.93
N LYS A 358 -4.01 -16.24 -1.96
CA LYS A 358 -4.19 -17.69 -1.84
C LYS A 358 -4.98 -18.01 -0.58
N LEU A 359 -5.96 -18.91 -0.67
CA LEU A 359 -6.66 -19.43 0.50
C LEU A 359 -5.79 -20.48 1.19
N LEU A 360 -5.52 -20.28 2.48
CA LEU A 360 -4.83 -21.29 3.30
C LEU A 360 -5.84 -22.36 3.77
N PRO A 361 -5.39 -23.61 4.06
CA PRO A 361 -6.26 -24.65 4.62
C PRO A 361 -6.94 -24.30 5.94
N SER A 362 -6.50 -23.24 6.62
CA SER A 362 -7.18 -22.66 7.80
C SER A 362 -8.37 -21.76 7.45
N GLY A 363 -8.80 -21.69 6.18
CA GLY A 363 -9.88 -20.82 5.73
C GLY A 363 -9.55 -19.33 5.72
N VAL A 364 -8.25 -18.96 5.67
CA VAL A 364 -7.78 -17.56 5.73
C VAL A 364 -7.02 -17.19 4.46
N TRP A 365 -7.37 -16.07 3.84
CA TRP A 365 -6.69 -15.54 2.66
C TRP A 365 -5.33 -14.91 3.00
N GLN A 366 -4.30 -15.25 2.22
CA GLN A 366 -2.95 -14.72 2.35
C GLN A 366 -2.47 -14.12 1.03
N VAL A 367 -1.96 -12.88 1.08
CA VAL A 367 -1.35 -12.22 -0.09
C VAL A 367 -0.11 -13.00 -0.54
N ALA A 368 -0.15 -13.51 -1.77
CA ALA A 368 0.95 -14.23 -2.41
C ALA A 368 1.90 -13.29 -3.15
N GLY A 369 1.36 -12.22 -3.76
CA GLY A 369 2.13 -11.26 -4.53
C GLY A 369 1.26 -10.20 -5.21
N ARG A 370 1.79 -9.62 -6.28
CA ARG A 370 1.06 -8.82 -7.27
C ARG A 370 1.36 -9.34 -8.68
N HIS A 371 0.58 -8.93 -9.66
CA HIS A 371 1.01 -8.97 -11.06
C HIS A 371 1.62 -7.59 -11.42
N ASP A 372 2.58 -7.57 -12.35
CA ASP A 372 3.16 -6.33 -12.89
C ASP A 372 2.40 -6.00 -14.19
N VAL A 373 1.63 -4.92 -14.19
CA VAL A 373 0.79 -4.49 -15.33
C VAL A 373 1.54 -3.45 -16.16
N GLY A 374 1.71 -3.71 -17.46
CA GLY A 374 2.47 -2.84 -18.38
C GLY A 374 3.97 -2.77 -18.13
N PHE A 375 4.73 -2.27 -19.09
CA PHE A 375 6.18 -2.07 -18.94
C PHE A 375 6.54 -0.83 -18.11
N ARG A 376 5.70 0.21 -18.17
CA ARG A 376 5.90 1.52 -17.53
C ARG A 376 6.14 1.40 -16.02
N LEU A 377 7.21 2.03 -15.53
CA LEU A 377 7.49 2.12 -14.10
C LEU A 377 6.89 3.39 -13.50
N ARG A 378 6.23 3.26 -12.35
CA ARG A 378 5.80 4.43 -11.59
C ARG A 378 7.01 5.25 -11.12
N ALA A 379 7.11 6.49 -11.57
CA ALA A 379 8.20 7.42 -11.24
C ALA A 379 8.33 7.71 -9.74
N ASN A 380 7.23 7.61 -8.98
CA ASN A 380 7.20 7.84 -7.53
C ASN A 380 7.35 6.54 -6.72
N PRO A 381 8.04 6.53 -5.56
CA PRO A 381 8.16 5.33 -4.72
C PRO A 381 6.81 4.83 -4.14
N PRO A 382 6.53 3.51 -4.14
CA PRO A 382 7.41 2.42 -4.58
C PRO A 382 7.56 2.36 -6.10
N ILE A 383 8.80 2.19 -6.58
CA ILE A 383 9.12 2.02 -8.00
C ILE A 383 8.77 0.58 -8.40
N LEU A 384 7.66 0.42 -9.11
CA LEU A 384 7.15 -0.84 -9.64
C LEU A 384 6.14 -0.55 -10.78
N ARG A 385 5.65 -1.59 -11.44
CA ARG A 385 4.61 -1.53 -12.48
C ARG A 385 3.23 -1.56 -11.83
N SER A 386 2.63 -0.38 -11.68
CA SER A 386 1.34 -0.16 -11.00
C SER A 386 0.36 0.52 -11.93
N ASN A 387 0.16 -0.03 -13.11
CA ASN A 387 -0.67 0.57 -14.14
C ASN A 387 -1.98 -0.20 -14.32
N ALA A 388 -2.58 -0.72 -13.24
CA ALA A 388 -3.90 -1.36 -13.29
C ALA A 388 -5.02 -0.32 -13.43
N ALA A 389 -5.95 -0.54 -14.36
CA ALA A 389 -7.04 0.41 -14.65
C ALA A 389 -8.32 0.10 -13.86
N GLY A 390 -8.69 -1.17 -13.66
CA GLY A 390 -9.76 -1.51 -12.73
C GLY A 390 -10.32 -2.92 -12.71
N GLY A 391 -10.10 -3.73 -13.75
CA GLY A 391 -10.63 -5.10 -13.89
C GLY A 391 -9.56 -6.18 -13.94
N VAL A 392 -9.91 -7.41 -13.55
CA VAL A 392 -9.05 -8.59 -13.62
C VAL A 392 -9.86 -9.89 -13.64
N ASP A 393 -9.68 -10.74 -14.65
CA ASP A 393 -10.33 -12.05 -14.67
C ASP A 393 -9.43 -13.19 -15.21
N PHE A 394 -9.84 -14.43 -14.95
CA PHE A 394 -9.14 -15.65 -15.37
C PHE A 394 -9.60 -16.10 -16.75
N GLY A 395 -8.66 -16.60 -17.54
CA GLY A 395 -8.95 -17.17 -18.86
C GLY A 395 -8.11 -18.40 -19.16
N TYR A 396 -8.44 -19.03 -20.28
CA TYR A 396 -7.81 -20.27 -20.73
C TYR A 396 -6.27 -20.17 -20.85
N GLY A 397 -5.61 -21.31 -20.66
CA GLY A 397 -4.23 -21.50 -21.08
C GLY A 397 -4.08 -21.43 -22.60
N ARG A 398 -2.89 -21.73 -23.11
CA ARG A 398 -2.65 -21.88 -24.55
C ARG A 398 -1.89 -23.15 -24.88
N LYS A 399 -2.22 -23.69 -26.05
CA LYS A 399 -1.45 -24.68 -26.81
C LYS A 399 -0.67 -23.93 -27.91
N ALA A 400 -0.20 -24.63 -28.96
CA ALA A 400 0.51 -24.00 -30.08
C ALA A 400 -0.44 -23.29 -31.05
N ASP A 401 -1.55 -23.97 -31.33
CA ASP A 401 -2.67 -23.66 -32.22
C ASP A 401 -3.66 -22.63 -31.62
N GLY A 402 -4.02 -22.76 -30.34
CA GLY A 402 -5.07 -21.92 -29.75
C GLY A 402 -5.12 -21.92 -28.23
N ILE A 403 -6.32 -21.72 -27.68
CA ILE A 403 -6.59 -21.84 -26.25
C ILE A 403 -6.57 -23.29 -25.78
N ASP A 404 -6.19 -23.47 -24.53
CA ASP A 404 -6.19 -24.77 -23.88
C ASP A 404 -7.44 -24.92 -23.02
N LEU A 405 -8.51 -25.48 -23.63
CA LEU A 405 -9.82 -25.69 -22.98
C LEU A 405 -9.72 -26.52 -21.69
N ALA A 406 -8.72 -27.40 -21.56
CA ALA A 406 -8.45 -28.16 -20.34
C ALA A 406 -7.78 -27.32 -19.21
N LYS A 407 -7.54 -26.02 -19.44
CA LYS A 407 -6.88 -25.11 -18.48
C LYS A 407 -7.62 -23.75 -18.37
N PRO A 408 -8.92 -23.71 -18.02
CA PRO A 408 -9.78 -22.51 -18.06
C PRO A 408 -9.34 -21.32 -17.18
N ASP A 409 -8.52 -21.53 -16.15
CA ASP A 409 -7.99 -20.44 -15.32
C ASP A 409 -6.44 -20.36 -15.29
N ALA A 410 -5.77 -20.70 -16.39
CA ALA A 410 -4.30 -20.69 -16.48
C ALA A 410 -3.70 -19.35 -16.96
N ARG A 411 -4.48 -18.48 -17.60
CA ARG A 411 -4.15 -17.08 -17.91
C ARG A 411 -4.88 -16.15 -16.94
N LEU A 412 -4.29 -14.97 -16.72
CA LEU A 412 -4.91 -13.83 -16.06
C LEU A 412 -4.96 -12.68 -17.08
N TRP A 413 -6.12 -12.08 -17.24
CA TRP A 413 -6.35 -10.85 -17.99
C TRP A 413 -6.57 -9.71 -17.00
N MET A 414 -6.10 -8.50 -17.33
CA MET A 414 -6.15 -7.33 -16.46
C MET A 414 -6.29 -6.08 -17.32
N SER A 415 -7.16 -5.13 -16.95
CA SER A 415 -7.18 -3.82 -17.61
C SER A 415 -6.06 -2.90 -17.08
N GLY A 416 -5.50 -2.02 -17.92
CA GLY A 416 -4.37 -1.18 -17.53
C GLY A 416 -4.10 0.08 -18.34
N ASP A 417 -3.50 1.07 -17.67
CA ASP A 417 -2.92 2.27 -18.25
C ASP A 417 -1.54 1.96 -18.87
N SER A 418 -1.15 2.58 -19.99
CA SER A 418 0.21 2.56 -20.56
C SER A 418 0.93 1.20 -20.42
N LEU A 419 0.28 0.16 -20.95
CA LEU A 419 0.80 -1.19 -21.10
C LEU A 419 2.11 -1.14 -21.89
N CYS A 420 2.03 -0.53 -23.07
CA CYS A 420 3.13 0.09 -23.82
C CYS A 420 3.09 1.61 -23.56
N SER A 421 4.24 2.30 -23.69
CA SER A 421 4.32 3.77 -23.73
C SER A 421 5.74 4.22 -24.14
N PRO A 422 5.98 5.48 -24.54
CA PRO A 422 7.32 5.99 -24.83
C PRO A 422 8.33 5.81 -23.68
N GLU A 423 7.92 5.99 -22.41
CA GLU A 423 8.75 5.71 -21.21
C GLU A 423 8.63 4.26 -20.69
N GLY A 424 7.97 3.38 -21.43
CA GLY A 424 7.63 2.01 -21.06
C GLY A 424 7.45 1.13 -22.30
N ARG A 425 8.41 1.17 -23.22
CA ARG A 425 8.33 0.55 -24.55
C ARG A 425 8.03 -0.96 -24.53
N CYS A 426 7.21 -1.41 -25.46
CA CYS A 426 6.89 -2.82 -25.65
C CYS A 426 7.93 -3.55 -26.48
N ALA A 427 7.82 -4.88 -26.59
CA ALA A 427 8.69 -5.71 -27.40
C ALA A 427 8.17 -5.77 -28.84
N ASN A 428 8.94 -5.25 -29.78
CA ASN A 428 8.64 -5.26 -31.20
C ASN A 428 8.94 -6.66 -31.79
N PRO A 429 7.96 -7.36 -32.37
CA PRO A 429 8.19 -8.68 -32.96
C PRO A 429 9.15 -8.68 -34.17
N ALA A 430 9.26 -7.57 -34.90
CA ALA A 430 10.06 -7.46 -36.11
C ALA A 430 11.55 -7.20 -35.82
N SER A 431 11.87 -6.25 -34.93
CA SER A 431 13.26 -5.99 -34.52
C SER A 431 13.77 -6.95 -33.43
N GLY A 432 12.86 -7.58 -32.69
CA GLY A 432 13.18 -8.38 -31.49
C GLY A 432 13.63 -7.53 -30.29
N LEU A 433 13.65 -6.21 -30.41
CA LEU A 433 14.05 -5.27 -29.37
C LEU A 433 12.84 -4.70 -28.62
N ARG A 434 13.10 -3.84 -27.63
CA ARG A 434 12.07 -3.06 -26.93
C ARG A 434 12.02 -1.62 -27.39
N ASP A 435 11.81 -1.44 -28.70
CA ASP A 435 11.77 -0.14 -29.39
C ASP A 435 10.35 0.33 -29.75
N ASP A 436 9.34 -0.53 -29.66
CA ASP A 436 7.91 -0.18 -29.84
C ASP A 436 7.47 0.88 -28.82
N GLY A 437 7.14 2.07 -29.35
CA GLY A 437 6.85 3.29 -28.61
C GLY A 437 5.35 3.58 -28.42
N SER A 438 4.46 2.69 -28.87
CA SER A 438 3.01 2.84 -28.78
C SER A 438 2.53 3.20 -27.36
N GLU A 439 1.57 4.12 -27.24
CA GLU A 439 0.81 4.34 -25.99
C GLU A 439 -0.36 3.34 -26.00
N VAL A 440 -0.24 2.21 -25.28
CA VAL A 440 -1.28 1.15 -25.28
C VAL A 440 -2.03 1.11 -23.96
N HIS A 441 -3.35 1.22 -24.00
CA HIS A 441 -4.26 1.45 -22.89
C HIS A 441 -5.46 0.50 -22.98
N GLY A 442 -5.31 -0.74 -22.53
CA GLY A 442 -6.36 -1.75 -22.65
C GLY A 442 -6.11 -2.98 -21.79
N LEU A 443 -5.97 -4.15 -22.42
CA LEU A 443 -5.87 -5.45 -21.75
C LEU A 443 -4.46 -6.04 -21.79
N ALA A 444 -3.98 -6.54 -20.64
CA ALA A 444 -2.76 -7.32 -20.51
C ALA A 444 -3.05 -8.75 -20.07
N GLY A 445 -2.73 -9.74 -20.94
CA GLY A 445 -2.98 -11.17 -20.68
C GLY A 445 -1.70 -11.98 -20.49
N LEU A 446 -1.49 -12.56 -19.31
CA LEU A 446 -0.29 -13.37 -18.99
C LEU A 446 -0.59 -14.66 -18.20
N PRO A 447 0.30 -15.67 -18.19
CA PRO A 447 0.14 -16.87 -17.36
C PRO A 447 -0.06 -16.55 -15.86
N ALA A 448 -1.16 -17.05 -15.29
CA ALA A 448 -1.64 -16.69 -13.95
C ALA A 448 -0.73 -17.12 -12.78
N ASN A 449 0.33 -17.90 -13.06
CA ASN A 449 1.36 -18.29 -12.11
C ASN A 449 2.52 -17.27 -12.00
N ILE A 450 2.62 -16.30 -12.92
CA ILE A 450 3.70 -15.29 -12.94
C ILE A 450 3.35 -14.16 -11.96
N ILE A 451 3.82 -14.29 -10.72
CA ILE A 451 3.63 -13.31 -9.64
C ILE A 451 4.93 -12.59 -9.26
N ALA A 452 4.84 -11.28 -9.07
CA ALA A 452 5.90 -10.43 -8.54
C ALA A 452 5.79 -10.24 -7.01
N PRO A 453 6.90 -10.06 -6.27
CA PRO A 453 6.85 -9.78 -4.84
C PRO A 453 6.16 -8.45 -4.54
N LEU A 454 5.10 -8.49 -3.71
CA LEU A 454 4.20 -7.37 -3.37
C LEU A 454 4.87 -5.99 -3.25
N ILE A 455 5.99 -5.91 -2.52
CA ILE A 455 6.88 -4.74 -2.48
C ILE A 455 8.26 -5.19 -2.98
N PRO A 456 8.91 -4.44 -3.89
CA PRO A 456 10.27 -4.73 -4.35
C PRO A 456 11.27 -4.93 -3.21
N SER A 457 12.15 -5.92 -3.35
CA SER A 457 13.23 -6.16 -2.39
C SER A 457 14.12 -4.92 -2.29
N PRO A 458 14.53 -4.47 -1.08
CA PRO A 458 15.43 -3.31 -0.91
C PRO A 458 16.89 -3.60 -1.32
N VAL A 459 17.11 -4.65 -2.11
CA VAL A 459 18.36 -4.98 -2.82
C VAL A 459 18.21 -4.78 -4.34
N GLN A 460 16.98 -4.83 -4.87
CA GLN A 460 16.65 -4.68 -6.29
C GLN A 460 16.26 -3.27 -6.79
N PRO A 461 16.23 -2.14 -6.04
CA PRO A 461 15.81 -0.86 -6.63
C PRO A 461 16.64 -0.44 -7.85
N ALA A 462 17.95 -0.71 -7.83
CA ALA A 462 18.85 -0.41 -8.94
C ALA A 462 18.77 -1.43 -10.10
N ALA A 463 18.19 -2.61 -9.88
CA ALA A 463 17.94 -3.56 -10.97
C ALA A 463 16.61 -3.26 -11.68
N ILE A 464 15.58 -2.85 -10.93
CA ILE A 464 14.30 -2.43 -11.50
C ILE A 464 14.44 -1.08 -12.22
N ALA A 465 15.23 -0.15 -11.68
CA ALA A 465 15.56 1.13 -12.32
C ALA A 465 16.82 1.07 -13.21
N GLY A 466 17.22 -0.12 -13.68
CA GLY A 466 18.49 -0.34 -14.39
C GLY A 466 18.48 -1.60 -15.24
N GLY A 467 17.52 -1.71 -16.17
CA GLY A 467 17.52 -2.72 -17.23
C GLY A 467 17.22 -4.18 -16.82
N GLY A 468 16.79 -4.43 -15.59
CA GLY A 468 16.39 -5.77 -15.15
C GLY A 468 15.07 -6.22 -15.78
N GLU A 469 15.17 -6.90 -16.93
CA GLU A 469 14.04 -7.30 -17.78
C GLU A 469 12.91 -8.06 -17.03
N PRO A 470 11.62 -7.66 -17.19
CA PRO A 470 10.58 -8.04 -16.24
C PRO A 470 9.73 -9.23 -16.71
N ARG A 471 9.81 -10.34 -15.98
CA ARG A 471 9.08 -11.59 -16.28
C ARG A 471 7.56 -11.46 -16.45
N GLY A 472 6.91 -10.47 -15.83
CA GLY A 472 5.47 -10.24 -16.01
C GLY A 472 5.15 -9.77 -17.44
N PRO A 473 5.47 -8.51 -17.77
CA PRO A 473 5.29 -7.96 -19.11
C PRO A 473 5.91 -8.79 -20.25
N LEU A 474 7.10 -9.37 -20.08
CA LEU A 474 7.71 -10.23 -21.12
C LEU A 474 7.00 -11.58 -21.35
N ASN A 475 5.96 -11.89 -20.56
CA ASN A 475 5.09 -13.06 -20.76
C ASN A 475 3.63 -12.64 -20.97
N SER A 476 3.35 -11.34 -21.12
CA SER A 476 2.03 -10.85 -21.52
C SER A 476 1.95 -10.62 -23.02
N VAL A 477 0.74 -10.72 -23.55
CA VAL A 477 0.30 -9.97 -24.73
C VAL A 477 -0.43 -8.71 -24.26
N MET A 478 -0.27 -7.61 -24.98
CA MET A 478 -0.92 -6.32 -24.69
C MET A 478 -1.81 -5.94 -25.86
N ILE A 479 -3.03 -5.52 -25.55
CA ILE A 479 -4.11 -5.19 -26.49
C ILE A 479 -4.59 -3.79 -26.10
N ASP A 480 -4.83 -2.91 -27.05
CA ASP A 480 -5.42 -1.61 -26.73
C ASP A 480 -6.90 -1.74 -26.31
N SER A 481 -7.50 -0.66 -25.82
CA SER A 481 -8.95 -0.52 -25.82
C SER A 481 -9.43 -0.38 -27.24
N ASP A 482 -8.85 0.55 -28.00
CA ASP A 482 -9.35 1.02 -29.27
C ASP A 482 -8.70 0.25 -30.44
N ILE A 483 -9.07 0.58 -31.69
CA ILE A 483 -8.60 -0.16 -32.87
C ILE A 483 -7.41 0.58 -33.44
N ASN A 484 -6.25 -0.08 -33.54
CA ASN A 484 -5.01 0.59 -33.95
C ASN A 484 -4.63 0.37 -35.43
N VAL A 485 -5.52 -0.25 -36.22
CA VAL A 485 -5.34 -0.51 -37.66
C VAL A 485 -6.55 -0.07 -38.49
N GLY A 486 -6.29 0.37 -39.73
CA GLY A 486 -7.30 0.72 -40.72
C GLY A 486 -8.00 -0.50 -41.32
N VAL A 487 -8.97 -0.25 -42.21
CA VAL A 487 -9.70 -1.30 -42.96
C VAL A 487 -8.81 -2.07 -43.95
N ASP A 488 -7.67 -1.50 -44.30
CA ASP A 488 -6.57 -2.08 -45.07
C ASP A 488 -5.58 -2.90 -44.21
N GLY A 489 -5.78 -2.93 -42.90
CA GLY A 489 -4.90 -3.56 -41.93
C GLY A 489 -3.61 -2.78 -41.62
N GLN A 490 -3.45 -1.54 -42.12
CA GLN A 490 -2.27 -0.72 -41.83
C GLN A 490 -2.39 0.00 -40.49
N PRO A 491 -1.30 0.18 -39.71
CA PRO A 491 -1.37 0.84 -38.41
C PRO A 491 -1.66 2.34 -38.50
N LEU A 492 -2.58 2.84 -37.68
CA LEU A 492 -3.02 4.24 -37.64
C LEU A 492 -2.10 5.07 -36.70
N PRO A 493 -1.26 6.00 -37.20
CA PRO A 493 -0.23 6.67 -36.38
C PRO A 493 -0.78 7.53 -35.24
N GLU A 494 -1.94 8.15 -35.44
CA GLU A 494 -2.67 8.94 -34.46
C GLU A 494 -3.21 8.08 -33.30
N GLU A 495 -3.72 6.89 -33.60
CA GLU A 495 -4.21 5.94 -32.58
C GLU A 495 -3.03 5.37 -31.77
N LEU A 496 -1.94 4.97 -32.43
CA LEU A 496 -0.74 4.45 -31.78
C LEU A 496 -0.05 5.44 -30.80
N SER A 497 -0.38 6.73 -30.89
CA SER A 497 0.20 7.79 -30.06
C SER A 497 -0.77 8.36 -29.01
N ARG A 498 -1.96 7.75 -28.85
CA ARG A 498 -3.09 8.30 -28.06
C ARG A 498 -3.05 7.88 -26.58
N ASP A 499 -2.85 8.85 -25.68
CA ASP A 499 -2.76 8.59 -24.23
C ASP A 499 -4.11 8.50 -23.53
N ASP A 500 -4.74 7.33 -23.62
CA ASP A 500 -6.08 7.05 -23.11
C ASP A 500 -6.12 6.43 -21.72
N ALA A 501 -5.05 6.56 -20.95
CA ALA A 501 -5.05 6.12 -19.55
C ALA A 501 -6.20 6.75 -18.76
N THR A 502 -6.73 5.98 -17.81
CA THR A 502 -7.99 6.19 -17.11
C THR A 502 -9.28 5.92 -17.90
N ARG A 503 -9.25 5.79 -19.24
CA ARG A 503 -10.41 5.34 -20.03
C ARG A 503 -10.70 3.82 -19.93
N PRO A 504 -9.73 2.89 -19.81
CA PRO A 504 -10.04 1.47 -19.67
C PRO A 504 -10.83 1.17 -18.39
N GLY A 505 -11.76 0.24 -18.49
CA GLY A 505 -12.73 -0.12 -17.45
C GLY A 505 -12.45 -1.48 -16.81
N ASP A 506 -13.45 -2.34 -16.85
CA ASP A 506 -13.46 -3.70 -16.28
C ASP A 506 -13.32 -4.76 -17.39
N VAL A 507 -13.01 -6.01 -17.02
CA VAL A 507 -12.87 -7.13 -17.98
C VAL A 507 -13.28 -8.48 -17.39
N GLU A 508 -14.21 -9.15 -18.06
CA GLU A 508 -14.68 -10.50 -17.75
C GLU A 508 -14.43 -11.43 -18.95
N VAL A 509 -14.05 -12.69 -18.70
CA VAL A 509 -13.63 -13.64 -19.73
C VAL A 509 -14.46 -14.92 -19.68
N TYR A 510 -15.22 -15.18 -20.75
CA TYR A 510 -16.16 -16.29 -20.79
C TYR A 510 -15.39 -17.63 -20.83
N ARG A 511 -15.63 -18.44 -19.80
CA ARG A 511 -15.04 -19.77 -19.63
C ARG A 511 -16.07 -20.72 -19.05
N THR A 512 -16.27 -21.84 -19.74
CA THR A 512 -16.88 -23.04 -19.20
C THR A 512 -15.82 -23.84 -18.44
N CYS A 513 -16.23 -24.59 -17.42
CA CYS A 513 -15.35 -25.57 -16.80
C CYS A 513 -15.43 -26.89 -17.58
N ALA A 514 -14.38 -27.70 -17.52
CA ALA A 514 -14.30 -28.96 -18.27
C ALA A 514 -15.26 -30.07 -17.75
N VAL A 515 -16.21 -29.73 -16.87
CA VAL A 515 -17.32 -30.58 -16.43
C VAL A 515 -18.61 -30.24 -17.21
N ASP A 516 -18.69 -29.00 -17.72
CA ASP A 516 -19.86 -28.46 -18.42
C ASP A 516 -19.78 -28.69 -19.94
N ILE A 517 -18.64 -29.20 -20.44
CA ILE A 517 -18.43 -29.60 -21.83
C ILE A 517 -18.73 -31.10 -21.96
N LEU A 518 -20.01 -31.47 -21.85
CA LEU A 518 -20.50 -32.61 -22.60
C LEU A 518 -20.59 -32.16 -24.06
N PRO A 519 -19.96 -32.86 -25.03
CA PRO A 519 -20.29 -32.62 -26.43
C PRO A 519 -21.77 -32.95 -26.66
N ALA A 520 -22.41 -32.25 -27.59
CA ALA A 520 -23.75 -32.64 -28.04
C ALA A 520 -23.73 -34.11 -28.46
N ALA A 521 -24.73 -34.89 -28.04
CA ALA A 521 -24.72 -36.33 -28.23
C ALA A 521 -24.78 -36.67 -29.73
N ALA A 522 -23.63 -37.07 -30.28
CA ALA A 522 -23.61 -37.81 -31.53
C ALA A 522 -24.38 -39.13 -31.31
N PRO A 523 -25.22 -39.58 -32.26
CA PRO A 523 -25.92 -40.84 -32.14
C PRO A 523 -24.90 -41.98 -31.98
N VAL A 524 -25.05 -42.76 -30.91
CA VAL A 524 -24.12 -43.83 -30.56
C VAL A 524 -24.29 -44.98 -31.55
N PRO A 525 -23.23 -45.43 -32.26
CA PRO A 525 -23.28 -46.66 -33.03
C PRO A 525 -23.57 -47.83 -32.09
N VAL A 526 -24.56 -48.65 -32.42
CA VAL A 526 -24.94 -49.82 -31.60
C VAL A 526 -23.86 -50.88 -31.73
N GLU A 527 -23.05 -51.07 -30.68
CA GLU A 527 -22.02 -52.10 -30.62
C GLU A 527 -22.61 -53.42 -30.08
N ALA A 528 -22.26 -54.54 -30.71
CA ALA A 528 -22.84 -55.85 -30.44
C ALA A 528 -22.37 -56.47 -29.10
N PRO A 529 -23.19 -57.32 -28.44
CA PRO A 529 -22.86 -57.87 -27.13
C PRO A 529 -21.66 -58.82 -27.15
N GLN A 530 -20.72 -58.62 -26.22
CA GLN A 530 -19.56 -59.48 -26.01
C GLN A 530 -19.93 -60.71 -25.14
N PRO A 531 -19.40 -61.92 -25.45
CA PRO A 531 -19.64 -63.13 -24.66
C PRO A 531 -18.82 -63.17 -23.34
N PRO A 532 -19.22 -63.98 -22.34
CA PRO A 532 -18.54 -64.07 -21.04
C PRO A 532 -17.17 -64.80 -21.11
N PRO A 533 -16.27 -64.57 -20.13
CA PRO A 533 -14.90 -65.07 -20.17
C PRO A 533 -14.76 -66.56 -19.86
N VAL A 534 -13.94 -67.26 -20.65
CA VAL A 534 -13.58 -68.68 -20.47
C VAL A 534 -12.19 -68.80 -19.83
N SER A 535 -12.05 -69.72 -18.87
CA SER A 535 -10.77 -70.05 -18.20
C SER A 535 -9.94 -71.06 -18.98
N ILE A 536 -8.65 -70.80 -19.19
CA ILE A 536 -7.70 -71.69 -19.90
C ILE A 536 -6.56 -72.13 -18.95
N PRO A 537 -6.19 -73.43 -18.89
CA PRO A 537 -5.10 -73.92 -18.00
C PRO A 537 -3.68 -73.62 -18.52
N THR A 538 -2.69 -73.71 -17.62
CA THR A 538 -1.25 -73.56 -17.93
C THR A 538 -0.57 -74.88 -18.31
N PRO A 539 0.27 -74.94 -19.37
CA PRO A 539 1.01 -76.14 -19.77
C PRO A 539 2.32 -76.36 -18.97
N PRO A 540 2.86 -77.61 -18.92
CA PRO A 540 4.08 -77.99 -18.19
C PRO A 540 5.40 -77.74 -18.95
N PRO A 541 6.58 -77.80 -18.28
CA PRO A 541 7.89 -77.51 -18.87
C PRO A 541 8.64 -78.76 -19.44
N PRO A 542 9.52 -78.58 -20.45
CA PRO A 542 10.36 -79.66 -21.02
C PRO A 542 11.75 -79.85 -20.36
N PRO A 543 12.40 -81.02 -20.54
CA PRO A 543 13.74 -81.37 -20.00
C PRO A 543 14.93 -80.92 -20.90
N PRO A 544 16.21 -81.14 -20.49
CA PRO A 544 17.37 -80.35 -20.98
C PRO A 544 18.32 -81.04 -21.99
N ALA A 545 19.22 -80.24 -22.59
CA ALA A 545 20.39 -80.70 -23.38
C ALA A 545 21.63 -79.77 -23.21
N HIS A 546 22.81 -80.24 -23.62
CA HIS A 546 24.12 -79.57 -23.49
C HIS A 546 24.64 -79.06 -24.87
N THR A 547 25.68 -78.22 -25.05
CA THR A 547 27.13 -78.50 -24.79
C THR A 547 28.04 -77.26 -24.97
N LEU A 548 29.29 -77.37 -24.47
CA LEU A 548 30.64 -76.88 -24.90
C LEU A 548 30.87 -75.62 -25.80
N ARG A 549 32.08 -75.03 -25.95
CA ARG A 549 33.22 -74.61 -25.06
C ARG A 549 34.43 -74.10 -25.89
N ILE A 550 34.96 -72.88 -25.63
CA ILE A 550 36.29 -72.34 -26.10
C ILE A 550 36.33 -72.06 -27.64
N SER A 551 37.15 -71.18 -28.28
CA SER A 551 38.45 -70.53 -28.00
C SER A 551 38.49 -69.03 -28.43
N HIS A 552 39.08 -68.08 -27.69
CA HIS A 552 40.51 -67.66 -27.64
C HIS A 552 41.08 -67.00 -28.92
N ASN A 553 41.32 -65.68 -28.90
CA ASN A 553 42.65 -65.00 -28.75
C ASN A 553 43.43 -64.90 -30.09
N LYS A 554 44.53 -64.15 -30.29
CA LYS A 554 45.58 -63.58 -29.41
C LYS A 554 46.35 -62.48 -30.21
N LEU A 555 46.92 -61.42 -29.62
CA LEU A 555 48.39 -61.18 -29.38
C LEU A 555 48.57 -59.66 -29.05
N VAL A 556 49.23 -59.22 -27.96
CA VAL A 556 50.71 -59.04 -27.72
C VAL A 556 51.25 -57.74 -28.35
N SER A 557 52.15 -56.93 -27.75
CA SER A 557 52.77 -56.81 -26.40
C SER A 557 53.58 -55.48 -26.36
N SER A 558 54.34 -55.03 -25.33
CA SER A 558 54.25 -54.96 -23.85
C SER A 558 55.43 -54.07 -23.39
N GLY A 559 55.34 -53.27 -22.33
CA GLY A 559 56.47 -52.40 -21.90
C GLY A 559 56.45 -52.01 -20.43
N HIS A 560 57.59 -52.13 -19.74
CA HIS A 560 57.70 -51.94 -18.29
C HIS A 560 59.10 -51.55 -17.79
N TYR A 561 59.27 -50.43 -17.07
CA TYR A 561 60.43 -50.20 -16.19
C TYR A 561 60.04 -49.64 -14.79
N ARG A 562 60.19 -50.53 -13.79
CA ARG A 562 60.92 -50.43 -12.49
C ARG A 562 60.79 -49.13 -11.65
N SER A 563 60.31 -49.12 -10.38
CA SER A 563 60.63 -49.86 -9.11
C SER A 563 61.69 -49.14 -8.23
N ARG A 564 61.75 -49.22 -6.88
CA ARG A 564 61.47 -50.36 -5.95
C ARG A 564 61.29 -49.90 -4.46
N SER A 565 61.20 -50.86 -3.51
CA SER A 565 61.22 -50.74 -2.03
C SER A 565 59.85 -50.46 -1.31
N TRP A 566 59.45 -51.07 -0.17
CA TRP A 566 59.85 -52.28 0.60
C TRP A 566 58.60 -53.08 1.08
N HIS A 567 58.63 -54.43 0.98
CA HIS A 567 58.21 -55.55 1.88
C HIS A 567 57.15 -55.35 3.03
N THR A 568 56.39 -56.36 3.54
CA THR A 568 56.40 -57.85 3.39
C THR A 568 55.05 -58.54 3.70
N ARG A 569 54.99 -59.86 3.42
CA ARG A 569 54.01 -60.90 3.81
C ARG A 569 54.05 -61.20 5.33
N GLY A 570 52.91 -61.55 5.97
CA GLY A 570 52.89 -62.02 7.36
C GLY A 570 51.53 -62.59 7.82
N ARG A 571 51.53 -63.70 8.59
CA ARG A 571 50.33 -64.28 9.24
C ARG A 571 49.96 -63.48 10.49
N SER A 572 48.70 -63.52 10.92
CA SER A 572 48.26 -62.97 12.22
C SER A 572 47.45 -64.00 13.01
N TRP A 573 47.77 -64.14 14.30
CA TRP A 573 47.21 -65.13 15.22
C TRP A 573 46.18 -64.52 16.22
N HIS A 574 45.52 -65.41 16.96
CA HIS A 574 44.79 -65.20 18.23
C HIS A 574 43.40 -64.55 18.20
N TYR A 575 42.76 -64.62 19.37
CA TYR A 575 41.34 -64.96 19.54
C TYR A 575 40.50 -63.85 20.21
N ARG A 576 39.21 -64.15 20.42
CA ARG A 576 38.30 -63.56 21.43
C ARG A 576 37.93 -62.07 21.27
N THR A 577 36.97 -61.83 20.37
CA THR A 577 35.91 -60.79 20.49
C THR A 577 36.21 -59.30 20.18
N ARG A 578 37.08 -58.97 19.21
CA ARG A 578 37.19 -57.61 18.62
C ARG A 578 37.47 -57.60 17.10
N SER A 579 36.46 -57.88 16.28
CA SER A 579 36.55 -57.69 14.82
C SER A 579 36.37 -56.21 14.41
N TRP A 580 37.15 -55.77 13.42
CA TRP A 580 37.25 -54.35 13.03
C TRP A 580 36.19 -53.87 12.03
N HIS A 581 35.67 -54.77 11.20
CA HIS A 581 34.62 -54.47 10.22
C HIS A 581 33.46 -55.46 10.33
N TYR A 582 32.24 -54.95 10.18
CA TYR A 582 31.01 -55.74 10.21
C TYR A 582 29.97 -55.12 9.27
N ARG A 583 29.42 -55.94 8.36
CA ARG A 583 28.36 -55.60 7.41
C ARG A 583 27.35 -56.75 7.43
N SER A 584 26.11 -56.46 7.81
CA SER A 584 24.97 -57.36 7.65
C SER A 584 23.70 -56.52 7.48
N LEU A 585 22.67 -57.13 6.91
CA LEU A 585 21.29 -56.65 6.95
C LEU A 585 20.51 -57.59 7.88
N SER A 586 20.03 -57.09 9.02
CA SER A 586 19.12 -57.84 9.88
C SER A 586 18.25 -56.93 10.74
N TRP A 587 17.15 -57.48 11.23
CA TRP A 587 16.21 -56.84 12.13
C TRP A 587 16.67 -57.06 13.58
N HIS A 588 16.98 -55.96 14.29
CA HIS A 588 17.41 -55.90 15.71
C HIS A 588 18.77 -56.54 16.07
N TYR A 589 19.67 -55.78 16.74
CA TYR A 589 20.98 -56.28 17.22
C TYR A 589 21.68 -55.34 18.26
N ARG A 590 22.26 -55.87 19.35
CA ARG A 590 22.88 -55.11 20.47
C ARG A 590 24.32 -55.57 20.81
N THR A 591 25.36 -54.79 20.47
CA THR A 591 26.78 -55.05 20.85
C THR A 591 27.54 -53.74 21.13
N ARG A 592 28.82 -53.82 21.52
CA ARG A 592 29.74 -52.69 21.79
C ARG A 592 30.87 -52.69 20.73
N SER A 593 31.33 -51.53 20.24
CA SER A 593 32.45 -51.46 19.27
C SER A 593 33.19 -50.11 19.32
N TRP A 594 34.41 -50.07 18.78
CA TRP A 594 35.23 -48.85 18.68
C TRP A 594 34.75 -47.91 17.56
N HIS A 595 34.62 -48.47 16.35
CA HIS A 595 34.10 -47.81 15.15
C HIS A 595 32.76 -48.44 14.71
N TYR A 596 31.95 -47.68 13.96
CA TYR A 596 30.64 -48.15 13.48
C TYR A 596 30.05 -47.32 12.32
N ARG A 597 29.46 -48.00 11.32
CA ARG A 597 28.79 -47.43 10.13
C ARG A 597 27.67 -48.38 9.63
N TYR A 598 26.40 -47.96 9.70
CA TYR A 598 25.26 -48.68 9.10
C TYR A 598 23.98 -47.81 9.03
N GLY A 599 22.89 -48.33 8.46
CA GLY A 599 21.55 -47.74 8.56
C GLY A 599 20.40 -48.75 8.64
N SER A 600 19.43 -48.47 9.51
CA SER A 600 18.24 -49.28 9.82
C SER A 600 17.15 -48.41 10.44
N TRP A 601 15.98 -48.99 10.78
CA TRP A 601 14.89 -48.29 11.45
C TRP A 601 15.27 -47.78 12.87
N HIS A 602 15.75 -48.65 13.77
CA HIS A 602 16.10 -48.34 15.16
C HIS A 602 17.52 -48.81 15.56
N VAL A 603 18.27 -48.02 16.35
CA VAL A 603 19.67 -48.39 16.74
C VAL A 603 20.22 -47.77 18.06
N ALA A 604 20.36 -48.56 19.12
CA ALA A 604 20.87 -48.15 20.45
C ALA A 604 22.06 -48.99 20.99
N ARG A 605 23.20 -48.36 21.30
CA ARG A 605 24.49 -48.94 21.82
C ARG A 605 25.40 -47.83 22.43
N ARG A 606 26.68 -48.13 22.71
CA ARG A 606 27.76 -47.17 23.07
C ARG A 606 29.00 -47.40 22.16
N SER A 607 29.77 -46.37 21.82
CA SER A 607 31.05 -46.46 21.06
C SER A 607 31.89 -45.17 21.19
N TRP A 608 33.17 -45.20 20.80
CA TRP A 608 34.04 -44.00 20.77
C TRP A 608 33.67 -43.07 19.60
N HIS A 609 33.75 -43.60 18.38
CA HIS A 609 33.30 -42.93 17.15
C HIS A 609 31.99 -43.55 16.64
N TYR A 610 31.14 -42.75 15.99
CA TYR A 610 29.85 -43.23 15.50
C TYR A 610 29.29 -42.46 14.30
N ARG A 611 28.90 -43.20 13.24
CA ARG A 611 28.24 -42.69 12.02
C ARG A 611 27.02 -43.57 11.67
N THR A 612 25.87 -42.96 11.39
CA THR A 612 24.66 -43.69 10.92
C THR A 612 23.71 -42.80 10.12
N SER A 613 22.90 -43.44 9.27
CA SER A 613 21.64 -42.93 8.73
C SER A 613 20.50 -43.83 9.21
N SER A 614 19.48 -43.31 9.89
CA SER A 614 18.43 -44.14 10.53
C SER A 614 17.25 -43.27 10.98
N TRP A 615 16.07 -43.85 11.23
CA TRP A 615 14.91 -43.07 11.66
C TRP A 615 15.07 -42.59 13.13
N HIS A 616 15.29 -43.51 14.08
CA HIS A 616 15.36 -43.21 15.52
C HIS A 616 16.71 -43.59 16.17
N THR A 617 17.32 -42.69 16.95
CA THR A 617 18.71 -42.87 17.43
C THR A 617 19.02 -42.35 18.85
N ALA A 618 19.21 -43.27 19.82
CA ALA A 618 19.60 -42.95 21.21
C ALA A 618 20.87 -43.71 21.66
N ARG A 619 21.96 -42.99 22.02
CA ARG A 619 23.29 -43.52 22.43
C ARG A 619 24.10 -42.47 23.21
N ARG A 620 25.28 -42.84 23.72
CA ARG A 620 26.37 -41.95 24.19
C ARG A 620 27.66 -42.25 23.39
N SER A 621 28.45 -41.23 23.03
CA SER A 621 29.79 -41.37 22.40
C SER A 621 30.64 -40.10 22.55
N TRP A 622 31.96 -40.20 22.38
CA TRP A 622 32.86 -39.03 22.37
C TRP A 622 32.62 -38.15 21.13
N HIS A 623 32.73 -38.75 19.94
CA HIS A 623 32.45 -38.10 18.67
C HIS A 623 31.19 -38.69 18.02
N TYR A 624 30.27 -37.83 17.55
CA TYR A 624 28.99 -38.26 16.96
C TYR A 624 28.66 -37.58 15.63
N LYS A 625 28.40 -38.38 14.58
CA LYS A 625 27.95 -37.96 13.24
C LYS A 625 26.67 -38.70 12.83
N THR A 626 25.68 -38.02 12.25
CA THR A 626 24.40 -38.65 11.81
C THR A 626 23.61 -37.84 10.78
N ARG A 627 22.72 -38.53 10.06
CA ARG A 627 21.58 -38.00 9.29
C ARG A 627 20.34 -38.84 9.68
N SER A 628 19.43 -38.30 10.48
CA SER A 628 18.35 -39.08 11.12
C SER A 628 17.16 -38.19 11.51
N TRP A 629 15.96 -38.75 11.67
CA TRP A 629 14.78 -37.97 12.04
C TRP A 629 14.85 -37.53 13.52
N HIS A 630 14.94 -38.49 14.46
CA HIS A 630 14.95 -38.22 15.90
C HIS A 630 16.27 -38.65 16.60
N THR A 631 16.83 -37.77 17.44
CA THR A 631 18.20 -37.92 18.00
C THR A 631 18.36 -37.50 19.47
N LEU A 632 18.32 -38.44 20.41
CA LEU A 632 18.34 -38.17 21.86
C LEU A 632 19.64 -38.73 22.50
N ARG A 633 20.67 -37.88 22.64
CA ARG A 633 22.05 -38.32 22.99
C ARG A 633 22.83 -37.31 23.86
N ARG A 634 23.82 -37.80 24.62
CA ARG A 634 24.91 -37.03 25.26
C ARG A 634 26.25 -37.31 24.54
N SER A 635 27.10 -36.31 24.32
CA SER A 635 28.41 -36.46 23.62
C SER A 635 29.35 -35.27 23.84
N TRP A 636 30.66 -35.44 23.76
CA TRP A 636 31.62 -34.31 23.77
C TRP A 636 31.51 -33.47 22.49
N HIS A 637 31.71 -34.07 21.30
CA HIS A 637 31.65 -33.39 20.01
C HIS A 637 30.54 -33.96 19.10
N PHE A 638 29.63 -33.11 18.62
CA PHE A 638 28.59 -33.51 17.65
C PHE A 638 28.64 -32.74 16.32
N LYS A 639 28.55 -33.46 15.20
CA LYS A 639 28.46 -32.91 13.82
C LYS A 639 27.40 -33.66 12.99
N GLY A 640 26.20 -33.10 12.77
CA GLY A 640 25.16 -33.83 12.02
C GLY A 640 23.90 -33.05 11.63
N ARG A 641 23.00 -33.76 10.92
CA ARG A 641 21.69 -33.26 10.46
C ARG A 641 20.55 -34.06 11.09
N SER A 642 19.50 -33.41 11.61
CA SER A 642 18.28 -34.11 12.07
C SER A 642 17.03 -33.24 12.10
N TRP A 643 15.85 -33.85 12.12
CA TRP A 643 14.60 -33.12 12.34
C TRP A 643 14.50 -32.68 13.81
N HIS A 644 14.50 -33.61 14.77
CA HIS A 644 14.45 -33.30 16.20
C HIS A 644 15.77 -33.61 16.92
N ASN A 645 16.12 -32.78 17.91
CA ASN A 645 17.46 -32.75 18.51
C ASN A 645 17.48 -32.31 20.00
N PRO A 646 16.93 -33.12 20.94
CA PRO A 646 16.99 -32.89 22.39
C PRO A 646 18.29 -33.42 23.05
N ARG A 647 19.27 -32.56 23.40
CA ARG A 647 20.64 -33.03 23.81
C ARG A 647 21.43 -32.18 24.82
N ILE A 648 22.49 -32.79 25.37
CA ILE A 648 23.56 -32.16 26.16
C ILE A 648 24.93 -32.47 25.49
N SER A 649 25.82 -31.48 25.35
CA SER A 649 27.17 -31.68 24.75
C SER A 649 28.11 -30.48 24.91
N TRP A 650 29.43 -30.68 24.99
CA TRP A 650 30.40 -29.58 24.99
C TRP A 650 30.35 -28.77 23.67
N HIS A 651 30.68 -29.38 22.53
CA HIS A 651 30.72 -28.71 21.22
C HIS A 651 29.67 -29.23 20.23
N SER A 652 28.99 -28.29 19.57
CA SER A 652 27.82 -28.53 18.72
C SER A 652 27.98 -27.92 17.32
N LEU A 653 28.05 -28.75 16.26
CA LEU A 653 27.99 -28.31 14.86
C LEU A 653 26.76 -28.91 14.14
N ARG A 654 25.68 -28.12 13.98
CA ARG A 654 24.34 -28.66 13.67
C ARG A 654 23.67 -28.04 12.42
N ARG A 655 22.90 -28.83 11.68
CA ARG A 655 21.80 -28.37 10.80
C ARG A 655 20.52 -29.12 11.20
N SER A 656 19.53 -28.47 11.81
CA SER A 656 18.34 -29.20 12.31
C SER A 656 17.04 -28.40 12.27
N TRP A 657 15.89 -29.06 12.19
CA TRP A 657 14.61 -28.36 12.35
C TRP A 657 14.43 -27.88 13.79
N HIS A 658 14.35 -28.77 14.78
CA HIS A 658 14.15 -28.44 16.19
C HIS A 658 15.35 -28.83 17.08
N TRP A 659 16.02 -27.86 17.69
CA TRP A 659 17.02 -28.07 18.73
C TRP A 659 16.52 -27.66 20.12
N ARG A 660 16.65 -28.57 21.10
CA ARG A 660 16.37 -28.34 22.52
C ARG A 660 17.58 -28.82 23.32
N GLY A 661 18.20 -28.01 24.19
CA GLY A 661 19.38 -28.51 24.90
C GLY A 661 20.21 -27.59 25.80
N ARG A 662 21.32 -28.16 26.29
CA ARG A 662 22.40 -27.46 27.00
C ARG A 662 23.74 -27.74 26.28
N SER A 663 24.55 -26.71 26.01
CA SER A 663 25.87 -26.89 25.37
C SER A 663 26.79 -25.71 25.62
N TRP A 664 28.11 -25.90 25.69
CA TRP A 664 29.03 -24.78 25.88
C TRP A 664 29.14 -23.93 24.61
N HIS A 665 29.39 -24.56 23.44
CA HIS A 665 29.53 -23.87 22.16
C HIS A 665 28.61 -24.42 21.06
N VAL A 666 27.72 -23.58 20.53
CA VAL A 666 26.77 -23.94 19.45
C VAL A 666 27.06 -23.18 18.15
N LYS A 667 27.44 -23.92 17.10
CA LYS A 667 27.68 -23.43 15.72
C LYS A 667 26.70 -24.13 14.76
N GLY A 668 25.97 -23.42 13.90
CA GLY A 668 25.02 -24.12 13.00
C GLY A 668 23.92 -23.31 12.31
N ARG A 669 22.96 -24.05 11.74
CA ARG A 669 21.69 -23.56 11.20
C ARG A 669 20.51 -24.31 11.85
N SER A 670 19.46 -23.62 12.29
CA SER A 670 18.28 -24.28 12.90
C SER A 670 16.96 -23.56 12.65
N TRP A 671 15.84 -24.29 12.50
CA TRP A 671 14.52 -23.64 12.46
C TRP A 671 14.10 -23.16 13.85
N HIS A 672 14.03 -24.05 14.85
CA HIS A 672 13.79 -23.73 16.25
C HIS A 672 14.99 -24.07 17.14
N SER A 673 15.31 -23.17 18.08
CA SER A 673 16.40 -23.34 19.07
C SER A 673 15.95 -22.92 20.47
N ILE A 674 15.93 -23.87 21.42
CA ILE A 674 15.49 -23.65 22.80
C ILE A 674 16.55 -24.21 23.77
N GLY A 675 17.16 -23.39 24.63
CA GLY A 675 18.22 -23.91 25.50
C GLY A 675 19.05 -22.92 26.33
N ARG A 676 20.07 -23.47 26.98
CA ARG A 676 21.12 -22.75 27.74
C ARG A 676 22.49 -23.01 27.11
N SER A 677 23.31 -21.98 26.91
CA SER A 677 24.67 -22.16 26.37
C SER A 677 25.57 -20.93 26.55
N TRP A 678 26.88 -21.11 26.73
CA TRP A 678 27.80 -19.98 26.86
C TRP A 678 27.91 -19.17 25.55
N HIS A 679 28.29 -19.81 24.44
CA HIS A 679 28.46 -19.14 23.14
C HIS A 679 27.62 -19.74 22.02
N ILE A 680 26.98 -18.88 21.22
CA ILE A 680 26.19 -19.27 20.03
C ILE A 680 26.68 -18.50 18.79
N ARG A 681 26.97 -19.22 17.69
CA ARG A 681 27.44 -18.66 16.41
C ARG A 681 26.71 -19.29 15.21
N GLY A 682 25.57 -18.73 14.77
CA GLY A 682 24.73 -19.41 13.77
C GLY A 682 23.70 -18.58 12.99
N ARG A 683 22.87 -19.28 12.21
CA ARG A 683 21.64 -18.75 11.60
C ARG A 683 20.42 -19.50 12.15
N SER A 684 19.30 -18.83 12.44
CA SER A 684 18.08 -19.55 12.86
C SER A 684 16.77 -18.83 12.56
N TRP A 685 15.65 -19.55 12.55
CA TRP A 685 14.34 -18.91 12.50
C TRP A 685 13.90 -18.43 13.90
N HIS A 686 13.68 -19.33 14.85
CA HIS A 686 13.15 -19.04 16.18
C HIS A 686 14.13 -19.42 17.30
N ASN A 687 14.35 -18.50 18.25
CA ASN A 687 15.24 -18.68 19.40
C ASN A 687 14.56 -18.32 20.73
N LYS A 688 14.53 -19.25 21.70
CA LYS A 688 14.23 -19.01 23.14
C LYS A 688 15.47 -19.41 23.96
N LEU A 689 16.34 -18.46 24.31
CA LEU A 689 17.72 -18.77 24.74
C LEU A 689 18.16 -18.00 26.01
N ARG A 690 18.84 -18.70 26.93
CA ARG A 690 19.73 -18.10 27.94
C ARG A 690 21.18 -18.31 27.50
N SER A 691 21.95 -17.25 27.30
CA SER A 691 23.34 -17.36 26.82
C SER A 691 24.18 -16.12 27.06
N TRP A 692 25.46 -16.26 27.42
CA TRP A 692 26.37 -15.13 27.63
C TRP A 692 26.60 -14.34 26.34
N HIS A 693 27.02 -14.98 25.25
CA HIS A 693 27.23 -14.32 23.95
C HIS A 693 26.51 -15.01 22.79
N VAL A 694 25.58 -14.29 22.15
CA VAL A 694 24.88 -14.70 20.91
C VAL A 694 25.39 -13.91 19.70
N ARG A 695 25.95 -14.58 18.69
CA ARG A 695 26.44 -14.00 17.42
C ARG A 695 25.72 -14.64 16.23
N GLY A 696 24.93 -13.92 15.43
CA GLY A 696 24.21 -14.59 14.33
C GLY A 696 23.26 -13.80 13.44
N ARG A 697 22.47 -14.55 12.65
CA ARG A 697 21.29 -14.07 11.90
C ARG A 697 20.05 -14.81 12.39
N THR A 698 19.04 -14.15 12.94
CA THR A 698 17.83 -14.83 13.46
C THR A 698 16.53 -14.14 13.04
N TYR A 699 15.45 -14.89 12.79
CA TYR A 699 14.13 -14.30 12.51
C TYR A 699 13.48 -13.80 13.81
N HIS A 700 12.93 -14.66 14.67
CA HIS A 700 12.45 -14.31 16.03
C HIS A 700 13.44 -14.72 17.12
N SER A 701 13.83 -13.77 17.98
CA SER A 701 14.74 -14.01 19.11
C SER A 701 14.16 -13.53 20.45
N ARG A 702 14.11 -14.43 21.44
CA ARG A 702 13.77 -14.15 22.84
C ARG A 702 14.98 -14.44 23.74
N PRO A 703 15.98 -13.53 23.82
CA PRO A 703 17.18 -13.72 24.64
C PRO A 703 17.01 -13.26 26.10
N ARG A 704 17.66 -13.99 27.01
CA ARG A 704 18.21 -13.47 28.28
C ARG A 704 19.74 -13.62 28.17
N SER A 705 20.44 -12.55 27.83
CA SER A 705 21.86 -12.62 27.39
C SER A 705 22.70 -11.41 27.75
N TYR A 706 24.00 -11.58 27.98
CA TYR A 706 24.91 -10.47 28.27
C TYR A 706 25.23 -9.67 26.99
N HIS A 707 25.73 -10.34 25.94
CA HIS A 707 25.97 -9.77 24.61
C HIS A 707 25.10 -10.41 23.52
N VAL A 708 24.47 -9.57 22.68
CA VAL A 708 23.77 -9.98 21.47
C VAL A 708 24.27 -9.19 20.26
N VAL A 709 24.87 -9.88 19.29
CA VAL A 709 25.52 -9.28 18.11
C VAL A 709 25.00 -9.89 16.81
N GLY A 710 24.58 -9.07 15.84
CA GLY A 710 24.28 -9.54 14.47
C GLY A 710 23.05 -8.94 13.79
N ARG A 711 22.32 -9.76 13.01
CA ARG A 711 21.12 -9.36 12.25
C ARG A 711 19.88 -10.08 12.80
N THR A 712 18.79 -9.36 13.10
CA THR A 712 17.57 -9.98 13.67
C THR A 712 16.29 -9.39 13.08
N TRP A 713 15.26 -10.18 12.79
CA TRP A 713 13.96 -9.60 12.43
C TRP A 713 13.25 -9.07 13.68
N HIS A 714 12.85 -9.94 14.62
CA HIS A 714 12.21 -9.54 15.88
C HIS A 714 13.06 -9.93 17.10
N THR A 715 13.26 -9.00 18.04
CA THR A 715 13.80 -9.30 19.39
C THR A 715 12.78 -8.98 20.49
N LYS A 716 12.46 -9.95 21.38
CA LYS A 716 11.65 -9.75 22.60
C LYS A 716 12.38 -10.32 23.83
N GLY A 717 13.14 -9.52 24.59
CA GLY A 717 14.02 -10.04 25.65
C GLY A 717 14.66 -9.03 26.61
N ARG A 718 15.64 -9.48 27.40
CA ARG A 718 16.51 -8.66 28.28
C ARG A 718 17.98 -8.86 27.91
N SER A 719 18.78 -7.79 27.82
CA SER A 719 20.23 -7.90 27.55
C SER A 719 21.06 -6.71 28.01
N TYR A 720 22.31 -6.93 28.45
CA TYR A 720 23.24 -5.85 28.81
C TYR A 720 23.66 -5.03 27.57
N HIS A 721 24.46 -5.64 26.70
CA HIS A 721 24.99 -5.02 25.48
C HIS A 721 24.37 -5.64 24.23
N LEU A 722 23.92 -4.78 23.33
CA LEU A 722 23.19 -5.22 22.16
C LEU A 722 23.59 -4.39 20.92
N LEU A 723 24.21 -5.07 19.97
CA LEU A 723 24.90 -4.50 18.81
C LEU A 723 24.36 -5.13 17.52
N ARG A 724 23.30 -4.56 16.94
CA ARG A 724 22.53 -5.23 15.87
C ARG A 724 22.11 -4.35 14.69
N ARG A 725 21.83 -5.01 13.56
CA ARG A 725 20.87 -4.53 12.56
C ARG A 725 19.54 -5.27 12.82
N SER A 726 18.42 -4.57 12.97
CA SER A 726 17.15 -5.22 13.30
C SER A 726 15.90 -4.59 12.71
N TRP A 727 14.85 -5.38 12.51
CA TRP A 727 13.52 -4.83 12.22
C TRP A 727 12.84 -4.36 13.51
N HIS A 728 12.24 -5.26 14.28
CA HIS A 728 11.46 -4.92 15.48
C HIS A 728 12.15 -5.31 16.79
N THR A 729 12.05 -4.47 17.82
CA THR A 729 12.72 -4.67 19.11
C THR A 729 11.83 -4.24 20.28
N LYS A 730 11.62 -5.13 21.26
CA LYS A 730 10.73 -4.93 22.43
C LYS A 730 11.40 -5.49 23.69
N GLY A 731 11.86 -4.66 24.63
CA GLY A 731 12.59 -5.19 25.80
C GLY A 731 13.12 -4.18 26.82
N ARG A 732 14.03 -4.68 27.68
CA ARG A 732 14.87 -3.89 28.59
C ARG A 732 16.35 -4.15 28.24
N SER A 733 17.16 -3.11 28.03
CA SER A 733 18.58 -3.28 27.74
C SER A 733 19.43 -2.05 28.08
N ILE A 734 20.64 -2.24 28.62
CA ILE A 734 21.47 -1.11 29.08
C ILE A 734 22.00 -0.32 27.87
N HIS A 735 22.68 -0.98 26.92
CA HIS A 735 23.23 -0.32 25.74
C HIS A 735 22.67 -0.89 24.41
N VAL A 736 22.08 -0.01 23.59
CA VAL A 736 21.57 -0.33 22.25
C VAL A 736 22.38 0.42 21.18
N LYS A 737 23.15 -0.30 20.36
CA LYS A 737 23.99 0.28 19.29
C LYS A 737 23.66 -0.37 17.93
N GLY A 738 23.50 0.44 16.87
CA GLY A 738 23.38 -0.06 15.49
C GLY A 738 22.27 0.57 14.61
N ARG A 739 21.57 -0.27 13.82
CA ARG A 739 20.49 0.15 12.90
C ARG A 739 19.19 -0.59 13.23
N SER A 740 18.06 0.09 13.33
CA SER A 740 16.80 -0.55 13.78
C SER A 740 15.53 0.09 13.23
N TRP A 741 14.57 -0.69 12.71
CA TRP A 741 13.29 -0.12 12.24
C TRP A 741 12.42 0.33 13.42
N HIS A 742 12.09 -0.52 14.38
CA HIS A 742 11.25 -0.16 15.53
C HIS A 742 11.89 -0.55 16.87
N ASN A 743 12.05 0.39 17.80
CA ASN A 743 12.45 0.10 19.20
C ASN A 743 11.35 0.49 20.20
N ILE A 744 10.99 -0.44 21.08
CA ILE A 744 9.98 -0.29 22.13
C ILE A 744 10.53 -0.78 23.48
N GLY A 745 10.29 -0.03 24.57
CA GLY A 745 10.63 -0.46 25.94
C GLY A 745 11.49 0.53 26.71
N ARG A 746 12.46 0.02 27.49
CA ARG A 746 13.34 0.81 28.38
C ARG A 746 14.82 0.54 28.09
N SER A 747 15.64 1.59 28.01
CA SER A 747 17.09 1.44 27.81
C SER A 747 17.88 2.64 28.31
N TRP A 748 19.06 2.44 28.90
CA TRP A 748 19.88 3.56 29.39
C TRP A 748 20.44 4.39 28.23
N HIS A 749 21.19 3.77 27.31
CA HIS A 749 21.80 4.44 26.16
C HIS A 749 21.36 3.84 24.81
N VAL A 750 21.05 4.72 23.86
CA VAL A 750 20.72 4.37 22.46
C VAL A 750 21.60 5.17 21.50
N LYS A 751 22.44 4.50 20.71
CA LYS A 751 23.39 5.12 19.74
C LYS A 751 23.23 4.49 18.34
N GLY A 752 22.62 5.20 17.37
CA GLY A 752 22.41 4.60 16.05
C GLY A 752 21.57 5.35 15.02
N ARG A 753 21.11 4.61 13.99
CA ARG A 753 20.08 5.03 13.03
C ARG A 753 18.79 4.23 13.28
N SER A 754 17.64 4.88 13.32
CA SER A 754 16.36 4.17 13.57
C SER A 754 15.14 4.82 12.93
N TYR A 755 14.12 4.02 12.59
CA TYR A 755 12.89 4.55 11.98
C TYR A 755 11.90 5.04 13.06
N HIS A 756 11.35 4.16 13.91
CA HIS A 756 10.42 4.54 14.99
C HIS A 756 10.90 4.11 16.39
N ASN A 757 11.02 5.07 17.32
CA ASN A 757 11.44 4.84 18.71
C ASN A 757 10.35 5.24 19.72
N LYS A 758 9.75 4.26 20.41
CA LYS A 758 8.80 4.43 21.54
C LYS A 758 9.47 3.97 22.85
N LEU A 759 10.41 4.77 23.34
CA LEU A 759 11.33 4.41 24.44
C LEU A 759 11.23 5.34 25.66
N ARG A 760 11.37 4.76 26.87
CA ARG A 760 11.92 5.46 28.04
C ARG A 760 13.44 5.26 28.06
N SER A 761 14.22 6.33 28.15
CA SER A 761 15.69 6.23 28.13
C SER A 761 16.40 7.43 28.74
N TRP A 762 17.64 7.28 29.18
CA TRP A 762 18.44 8.41 29.66
C TRP A 762 19.01 9.21 28.48
N HIS A 763 19.74 8.56 27.57
CA HIS A 763 20.37 9.24 26.44
C HIS A 763 20.07 8.59 25.08
N VAL A 764 19.59 9.41 24.12
CA VAL A 764 19.38 9.02 22.71
C VAL A 764 20.31 9.85 21.80
N LYS A 765 21.26 9.20 21.09
CA LYS A 765 22.20 9.85 20.17
C LYS A 765 22.08 9.26 18.75
N GLY A 766 21.75 10.07 17.74
CA GLY A 766 21.84 9.64 16.34
C GLY A 766 20.82 10.22 15.35
N ARG A 767 20.43 9.43 14.34
CA ARG A 767 19.45 9.80 13.31
C ARG A 767 18.15 9.00 13.51
N THR A 768 17.00 9.68 13.56
CA THR A 768 15.68 9.04 13.75
C THR A 768 14.68 9.51 12.70
N PHE A 769 13.77 8.66 12.22
CA PHE A 769 12.62 9.17 11.46
C PHE A 769 11.59 9.74 12.46
N HIS A 770 10.95 8.89 13.26
CA HIS A 770 10.06 9.30 14.34
C HIS A 770 10.59 8.88 15.73
N VAL A 771 10.74 9.84 16.64
CA VAL A 771 11.00 9.60 18.06
C VAL A 771 9.81 10.04 18.91
N LYS A 772 9.34 9.15 19.80
CA LYS A 772 8.32 9.40 20.83
C LYS A 772 8.96 9.24 22.23
N PRO A 773 9.81 10.18 22.67
CA PRO A 773 10.63 9.99 23.87
C PRO A 773 9.89 10.32 25.17
N ARG A 774 10.19 9.54 26.21
CA ARG A 774 10.26 10.01 27.60
C ARG A 774 11.73 9.88 28.02
N SER A 775 12.55 10.92 27.82
CA SER A 775 14.00 10.82 28.01
C SER A 775 14.69 12.11 28.42
N TRP A 776 15.76 11.99 29.20
CA TRP A 776 16.53 13.15 29.67
C TRP A 776 17.21 13.90 28.52
N HIS A 777 18.06 13.22 27.73
CA HIS A 777 18.80 13.82 26.61
C HIS A 777 18.45 13.19 25.25
N VAL A 778 18.12 14.05 24.28
CA VAL A 778 17.93 13.68 22.86
C VAL A 778 18.86 14.53 21.99
N VAL A 779 19.80 13.89 21.29
CA VAL A 779 20.85 14.55 20.51
C VAL A 779 20.94 13.98 19.09
N GLY A 780 20.77 14.82 18.06
CA GLY A 780 21.07 14.45 16.68
C GLY A 780 20.20 15.08 15.58
N ARG A 781 19.62 14.23 14.70
CA ARG A 781 18.71 14.65 13.61
C ARG A 781 17.43 13.80 13.64
N THR A 782 16.25 14.40 13.61
CA THR A 782 14.96 13.66 13.60
C THR A 782 13.93 14.24 12.64
N TRP A 783 13.20 13.43 11.87
CA TRP A 783 12.03 13.94 11.13
C TRP A 783 10.93 14.43 12.09
N HIS A 784 10.34 13.54 12.90
CA HIS A 784 9.29 13.88 13.87
C HIS A 784 9.69 13.56 15.32
N ALA A 785 9.75 14.58 16.18
CA ALA A 785 9.96 14.44 17.63
C ALA A 785 8.66 14.80 18.40
N LYS A 786 8.03 13.81 19.05
CA LYS A 786 6.76 13.97 19.79
C LYS A 786 6.83 13.36 21.20
N GLY A 787 7.14 14.13 22.24
CA GLY A 787 7.30 13.58 23.60
C GLY A 787 7.60 14.57 24.73
N ARG A 788 8.20 14.05 25.82
CA ARG A 788 8.72 14.83 26.96
C ARG A 788 10.24 14.63 27.07
N SER A 789 11.01 15.71 27.24
CA SER A 789 12.48 15.62 27.42
C SER A 789 13.08 16.77 28.22
N TYR A 790 14.20 16.54 28.91
CA TYR A 790 14.90 17.60 29.65
C TYR A 790 15.68 18.50 28.66
N HIS A 791 16.60 17.90 27.89
CA HIS A 791 17.34 18.55 26.80
C HIS A 791 17.04 17.93 25.42
N LEU A 792 16.77 18.78 24.43
CA LEU A 792 16.60 18.43 23.02
C LEU A 792 17.57 19.25 22.15
N LEU A 793 18.65 18.62 21.67
CA LEU A 793 19.66 19.20 20.79
C LEU A 793 19.52 18.59 19.39
N ASN A 794 18.82 19.27 18.47
CA ASN A 794 18.25 18.60 17.29
C ASN A 794 18.23 19.45 16.01
N ARG A 795 18.42 18.80 14.84
CA ARG A 795 18.00 19.32 13.52
C ARG A 795 16.80 18.49 13.03
N SER A 796 15.67 19.13 12.73
CA SER A 796 14.41 18.41 12.56
C SER A 796 13.43 19.02 11.56
N TRP A 797 12.44 18.24 11.15
CA TRP A 797 11.29 18.75 10.40
C TRP A 797 10.18 19.18 11.37
N HIS A 798 9.70 18.31 12.24
CA HIS A 798 8.60 18.62 13.16
C HIS A 798 8.90 18.28 14.63
N VAL A 799 8.70 19.25 15.52
CA VAL A 799 8.81 19.09 16.99
C VAL A 799 7.49 19.47 17.66
N LYS A 800 6.89 18.55 18.43
CA LYS A 800 5.63 18.76 19.19
C LYS A 800 5.71 18.12 20.58
N GLY A 801 5.91 18.90 21.65
CA GLY A 801 6.10 18.32 22.98
C GLY A 801 6.21 19.29 24.16
N ARG A 802 6.65 18.76 25.31
CA ARG A 802 7.08 19.53 26.49
C ARG A 802 8.58 19.30 26.73
N SER A 803 9.37 20.36 26.83
CA SER A 803 10.81 20.24 27.14
C SER A 803 11.35 21.41 27.94
N ILE A 804 12.39 21.21 28.76
CA ILE A 804 13.00 22.34 29.48
C ILE A 804 13.88 23.14 28.52
N HIS A 805 14.85 22.48 27.88
CA HIS A 805 15.79 23.09 26.95
C HIS A 805 15.65 22.56 25.52
N VAL A 806 15.47 23.45 24.54
CA VAL A 806 15.51 23.11 23.11
C VAL A 806 16.52 23.98 22.35
N LYS A 807 17.51 23.35 21.71
CA LYS A 807 18.60 24.00 20.96
C LYS A 807 18.70 23.38 19.55
N GLY A 808 18.65 24.18 18.48
CA GLY A 808 18.90 23.67 17.12
C GLY A 808 18.08 24.29 15.98
N ARG A 809 17.64 23.46 15.02
CA ARG A 809 16.87 23.87 13.81
C ARG A 809 15.63 22.99 13.64
N SER A 810 14.48 23.58 13.27
CA SER A 810 13.21 22.84 13.09
C SER A 810 12.26 23.54 12.12
N TRP A 811 11.77 22.89 11.06
CA TRP A 811 10.77 23.49 10.16
C TRP A 811 9.50 23.91 10.91
N HIS A 812 8.81 22.98 11.57
CA HIS A 812 7.63 23.24 12.41
C HIS A 812 7.94 22.95 13.89
N ALA A 813 7.63 23.92 14.76
CA ALA A 813 8.07 23.92 16.15
C ALA A 813 6.94 24.27 17.13
N THR A 814 6.15 23.26 17.53
CA THR A 814 4.99 23.42 18.43
C THR A 814 5.26 22.95 19.88
N GLY A 815 4.57 23.54 20.87
CA GLY A 815 4.53 23.01 22.25
C GLY A 815 4.84 23.99 23.39
N ARG A 816 5.16 23.46 24.58
CA ARG A 816 5.50 24.22 25.80
C ARG A 816 6.97 24.01 26.16
N THR A 817 7.75 25.07 26.35
CA THR A 817 9.20 24.96 26.66
C THR A 817 9.77 26.10 27.50
N TRP A 818 10.61 25.82 28.50
CA TRP A 818 11.24 26.87 29.31
C TRP A 818 12.18 27.75 28.48
N HIS A 819 13.23 27.18 27.88
CA HIS A 819 14.22 27.90 27.08
C HIS A 819 14.34 27.34 25.65
N THR A 820 14.39 28.25 24.67
CA THR A 820 14.61 27.90 23.25
C THR A 820 15.72 28.75 22.60
N LYS A 821 16.68 28.09 21.92
CA LYS A 821 17.80 28.73 21.18
C LYS A 821 17.95 28.11 19.78
N GLY A 822 17.47 28.77 18.71
CA GLY A 822 17.44 28.12 17.39
C GLY A 822 16.97 28.92 16.17
N ARG A 823 16.80 28.21 15.04
CA ARG A 823 16.14 28.71 13.81
C ARG A 823 14.94 27.82 13.45
N SER A 824 13.85 28.39 12.93
CA SER A 824 12.67 27.63 12.47
C SER A 824 11.93 28.26 11.29
N TYR A 825 11.06 27.51 10.62
CA TYR A 825 10.16 28.08 9.61
C TYR A 825 8.86 28.57 10.30
N HIS A 826 7.99 27.67 10.77
CA HIS A 826 6.87 28.01 11.68
C HIS A 826 7.19 27.67 13.15
N GLN A 827 6.95 28.63 14.06
CA GLN A 827 7.04 28.42 15.51
C GLN A 827 5.72 28.79 16.20
N VAL A 828 5.12 27.86 16.95
CA VAL A 828 3.87 28.10 17.73
C VAL A 828 4.05 27.59 19.15
N ARG A 829 4.43 28.48 20.10
CA ARG A 829 4.89 28.05 21.44
C ARG A 829 4.43 28.91 22.62
N ARG A 830 4.27 28.23 23.76
CA ARG A 830 4.27 28.86 25.10
C ARG A 830 5.65 28.64 25.74
N SER A 831 6.29 29.69 26.25
CA SER A 831 7.67 29.60 26.76
C SER A 831 8.03 30.65 27.81
N TRP A 832 9.19 30.50 28.46
CA TRP A 832 9.75 31.56 29.29
C TRP A 832 10.69 32.43 28.44
N HIS A 833 11.77 31.86 27.90
CA HIS A 833 12.77 32.57 27.10
C HIS A 833 12.91 32.01 25.68
N THR A 834 12.92 32.92 24.69
CA THR A 834 13.13 32.58 23.27
C THR A 834 14.25 33.43 22.65
N LYS A 835 15.27 32.77 22.08
CA LYS A 835 16.40 33.42 21.37
C LYS A 835 16.58 32.78 19.99
N GLY A 836 16.23 33.47 18.89
CA GLY A 836 16.27 32.80 17.56
C GLY A 836 15.92 33.61 16.32
N ARG A 837 15.80 32.90 15.19
CA ARG A 837 15.24 33.41 13.91
C ARG A 837 14.08 32.52 13.46
N SER A 838 13.00 33.08 12.91
CA SER A 838 11.83 32.32 12.44
C SER A 838 11.19 32.93 11.18
N PHE A 839 10.49 32.15 10.35
CA PHE A 839 9.71 32.74 9.24
C PHE A 839 8.36 33.23 9.78
N HIS A 840 7.47 32.34 10.22
CA HIS A 840 6.28 32.69 11.01
C HIS A 840 6.48 32.37 12.49
N ASP A 841 6.00 33.26 13.36
CA ASP A 841 6.18 33.17 14.81
C ASP A 841 4.95 33.53 15.63
N ALA A 842 4.28 32.55 16.24
CA ALA A 842 3.20 32.74 17.21
C ALA A 842 3.65 32.34 18.62
N LYS A 843 3.92 33.33 19.49
CA LYS A 843 4.47 33.10 20.84
C LYS A 843 3.60 33.66 21.97
N ARG A 844 3.51 32.91 23.08
CA ARG A 844 3.23 33.43 24.43
C ARG A 844 4.51 33.25 25.27
N SER A 845 5.26 34.32 25.57
CA SER A 845 6.56 34.20 26.26
C SER A 845 6.88 35.34 27.24
N ARG A 846 7.65 35.08 28.31
CA ARG A 846 8.14 36.17 29.20
C ARG A 846 9.14 37.07 28.43
N HIS A 847 10.18 36.49 27.83
CA HIS A 847 11.16 37.25 27.02
C HIS A 847 11.36 36.68 25.60
N VAL A 848 11.45 37.59 24.60
CA VAL A 848 11.68 37.27 23.18
C VAL A 848 12.84 38.11 22.62
N LYS A 849 13.90 37.46 22.11
CA LYS A 849 15.06 38.11 21.46
C LYS A 849 15.34 37.47 20.09
N GLY A 850 15.04 38.13 18.98
CA GLY A 850 15.15 37.47 17.67
C GLY A 850 14.89 38.30 16.41
N ARG A 851 14.85 37.61 15.27
CA ARG A 851 14.38 38.14 13.97
C ARG A 851 13.26 37.26 13.41
N SER A 852 12.20 37.82 12.82
CA SER A 852 11.10 37.02 12.25
C SER A 852 10.39 37.67 11.06
N TYR A 853 9.96 36.92 10.05
CA TYR A 853 9.24 37.51 8.91
C TYR A 853 7.84 37.96 9.35
N HIS A 854 6.97 37.04 9.78
CA HIS A 854 5.69 37.34 10.47
C HIS A 854 5.79 37.05 11.97
N ALA A 855 5.32 37.97 12.82
CA ALA A 855 5.54 37.93 14.27
C ALA A 855 4.27 38.24 15.10
N ALA A 856 3.56 37.19 15.51
CA ALA A 856 2.32 37.26 16.29
C ALA A 856 2.49 36.93 17.79
N GLY A 857 1.60 37.47 18.64
CA GLY A 857 1.32 36.92 19.98
C GLY A 857 1.49 37.86 21.17
N ARG A 858 1.67 37.29 22.37
CA ARG A 858 1.68 38.00 23.66
C ARG A 858 3.02 37.81 24.41
N SER A 859 3.65 38.86 24.91
CA SER A 859 4.93 38.70 25.64
C SER A 859 5.34 39.89 26.50
N TRP A 860 5.99 39.67 27.64
CA TRP A 860 6.37 40.77 28.55
C TRP A 860 7.42 41.70 27.91
N HIS A 861 8.57 41.16 27.51
CA HIS A 861 9.65 41.95 26.86
C HIS A 861 10.03 41.39 25.49
N THR A 862 10.19 42.27 24.50
CA THR A 862 10.65 41.91 23.14
C THR A 862 11.82 42.79 22.67
N LYS A 863 12.88 42.17 22.13
CA LYS A 863 14.04 42.84 21.52
C LYS A 863 14.37 42.21 20.15
N GLY A 864 14.05 42.85 19.03
CA GLY A 864 14.17 42.18 17.72
C GLY A 864 13.98 43.01 16.45
N ARG A 865 13.95 42.33 15.29
CA ARG A 865 13.57 42.87 13.98
C ARG A 865 12.49 41.99 13.31
N SER A 866 11.56 42.55 12.56
CA SER A 866 10.58 41.75 11.80
C SER A 866 10.06 42.40 10.52
N TYR A 867 9.41 41.65 9.63
CA TYR A 867 8.74 42.22 8.46
C TYR A 867 7.31 42.67 8.86
N HIS A 868 6.39 41.74 9.11
CA HIS A 868 5.10 42.03 9.77
C HIS A 868 5.13 41.69 11.27
N GLN A 869 4.58 42.55 12.11
CA GLN A 869 4.44 42.34 13.56
C GLN A 869 3.03 42.63 14.06
N VAL A 870 2.44 41.71 14.83
CA VAL A 870 1.14 41.88 15.52
C VAL A 870 1.28 41.39 16.96
N ARG A 871 1.55 42.29 17.93
CA ARG A 871 1.84 41.89 19.32
C ARG A 871 1.14 42.70 20.41
N ARG A 872 0.80 42.01 21.50
CA ARG A 872 0.45 42.61 22.81
C ARG A 872 1.62 42.39 23.77
N SER A 873 2.09 43.44 24.47
CA SER A 873 3.29 43.35 25.31
C SER A 873 3.35 44.37 26.44
N TRP A 874 4.36 44.26 27.32
CA TRP A 874 4.69 45.36 28.24
C TRP A 874 5.75 46.27 27.61
N HIS A 875 6.91 45.72 27.19
CA HIS A 875 8.01 46.48 26.57
C HIS A 875 8.40 45.95 25.19
N THR A 876 8.61 46.85 24.22
CA THR A 876 9.12 46.55 22.86
C THR A 876 10.32 47.42 22.48
N LYS A 877 11.43 46.81 22.03
CA LYS A 877 12.60 47.50 21.48
C LYS A 877 13.04 46.88 20.14
N GLY A 878 12.81 47.53 19.00
CA GLY A 878 13.05 46.88 17.70
C GLY A 878 12.87 47.70 16.42
N ARG A 879 12.94 47.01 15.27
CA ARG A 879 12.61 47.55 13.94
C ARG A 879 11.59 46.64 13.22
N SER A 880 10.59 47.19 12.53
CA SER A 880 9.56 46.40 11.83
C SER A 880 9.05 47.06 10.54
N PHE A 881 8.74 46.32 9.47
CA PHE A 881 8.22 46.93 8.23
C PHE A 881 6.74 47.35 8.41
N HIS A 882 5.82 46.40 8.59
CA HIS A 882 4.46 46.66 9.09
C HIS A 882 4.34 46.28 10.56
N ASP A 883 3.61 47.07 11.34
CA ASP A 883 3.55 46.92 12.79
C ASP A 883 2.19 47.25 13.42
N ALA A 884 1.62 46.33 14.18
CA ALA A 884 0.43 46.51 15.00
C ALA A 884 0.75 46.15 16.47
N LYS A 885 0.86 47.17 17.34
CA LYS A 885 1.27 47.02 18.75
C LYS A 885 0.24 47.55 19.75
N ARG A 886 -0.05 46.75 20.78
CA ARG A 886 -0.61 47.21 22.07
C ARG A 886 0.43 46.99 23.17
N SER A 887 1.06 48.04 23.71
CA SER A 887 2.19 47.90 24.65
C SER A 887 2.30 49.04 25.65
N ARG A 888 2.75 48.80 26.91
CA ARG A 888 3.00 49.91 27.87
C ARG A 888 4.13 50.82 27.36
N HIS A 889 5.29 50.28 26.99
CA HIS A 889 6.41 51.06 26.42
C HIS A 889 6.85 50.54 25.03
N VAL A 890 7.16 51.47 24.12
CA VAL A 890 7.66 51.19 22.75
C VAL A 890 8.88 52.08 22.44
N LYS A 891 10.01 51.49 22.02
CA LYS A 891 11.19 52.23 21.49
C LYS A 891 11.69 51.60 20.17
N GLY A 892 11.46 52.22 19.01
CA GLY A 892 11.77 51.56 17.74
C GLY A 892 11.75 52.41 16.45
N ARG A 893 11.90 51.73 15.30
CA ARG A 893 11.71 52.30 13.95
C ARG A 893 10.79 51.41 13.09
N SER A 894 9.90 51.96 12.26
CA SER A 894 9.02 51.14 11.41
C SER A 894 8.44 51.83 10.17
N TYR A 895 8.15 51.10 9.09
CA TYR A 895 7.62 51.71 7.86
C TYR A 895 6.15 52.12 8.03
N HIS A 896 5.22 51.16 8.17
CA HIS A 896 3.84 51.43 8.62
C HIS A 896 3.65 50.99 10.08
N GLN A 897 3.00 51.82 10.90
CA GLN A 897 2.70 51.47 12.29
C GLN A 897 1.29 51.86 12.77
N VAL A 898 0.55 50.88 13.27
CA VAL A 898 -0.68 51.01 14.07
C VAL A 898 -0.36 50.78 15.56
N ARG A 899 -0.74 51.70 16.46
CA ARG A 899 -0.46 51.56 17.92
C ARG A 899 -1.60 51.92 18.89
N ARG A 900 -1.58 51.28 20.05
CA ARG A 900 -2.14 51.79 21.33
C ARG A 900 -1.11 51.57 22.45
N SER A 901 -0.57 52.61 23.06
CA SER A 901 0.52 52.47 24.05
C SER A 901 0.58 53.55 25.12
N TRP A 902 1.19 53.31 26.28
CA TRP A 902 1.36 54.36 27.29
C TRP A 902 2.48 55.34 26.89
N HIS A 903 3.74 54.87 26.78
CA HIS A 903 4.86 55.69 26.30
C HIS A 903 5.40 55.15 24.97
N ALA A 904 5.65 56.03 23.98
CA ALA A 904 6.17 55.61 22.68
C ALA A 904 7.19 56.57 22.06
N ALA A 905 8.44 56.11 21.95
CA ALA A 905 9.54 56.81 21.28
C ALA A 905 9.93 56.13 19.96
N GLY A 906 10.07 56.86 18.86
CA GLY A 906 10.52 56.24 17.60
C GLY A 906 10.48 57.06 16.32
N ARG A 907 10.90 56.44 15.21
CA ARG A 907 10.78 56.99 13.85
C ARG A 907 9.89 56.10 12.97
N SER A 908 9.01 56.66 12.14
CA SER A 908 8.19 55.86 11.21
C SER A 908 7.81 56.56 9.91
N PHE A 909 7.50 55.83 8.83
CA PHE A 909 7.07 56.46 7.57
C PHE A 909 5.59 56.88 7.67
N HIS A 910 4.65 55.94 7.73
CA HIS A 910 3.25 56.20 8.08
C HIS A 910 2.92 55.69 9.49
N THR A 911 2.07 56.42 10.24
CA THR A 911 1.56 55.89 11.51
C THR A 911 0.16 56.36 11.91
N LYS A 912 -0.64 55.40 12.45
CA LYS A 912 -2.00 55.58 12.98
C LYS A 912 -2.03 55.13 14.46
N GLY A 913 -2.64 55.85 15.39
CA GLY A 913 -2.75 55.31 16.77
C GLY A 913 -3.09 56.27 17.91
N ARG A 914 -3.06 55.74 19.14
CA ARG A 914 -3.25 56.50 20.40
C ARG A 914 -2.11 56.24 21.40
N SER A 915 -1.65 57.26 22.13
CA SER A 915 -0.70 57.07 23.25
C SER A 915 -0.74 58.13 24.36
N TYR A 916 -0.28 57.83 25.58
CA TYR A 916 -0.28 58.81 26.68
C TYR A 916 0.87 59.83 26.51
N HIS A 917 2.13 59.39 26.58
CA HIS A 917 3.30 60.20 26.16
C HIS A 917 3.90 59.71 24.84
N GLN A 918 4.37 60.63 24.01
CA GLN A 918 4.90 60.32 22.69
C GLN A 918 6.09 61.22 22.30
N VAL A 919 7.15 60.63 21.71
CA VAL A 919 8.33 61.37 21.21
C VAL A 919 8.74 60.81 19.85
N ARG A 920 8.46 61.52 18.75
CA ARG A 920 8.47 60.92 17.40
C ARG A 920 8.98 61.78 16.26
N ARG A 921 9.50 61.11 15.21
CA ARG A 921 9.70 61.69 13.87
C ARG A 921 9.00 60.81 12.82
N SER A 922 8.14 61.36 11.97
CA SER A 922 7.45 60.57 10.93
C SER A 922 6.88 61.38 9.77
N TRP A 923 6.90 60.83 8.56
CA TRP A 923 6.34 61.49 7.37
C TRP A 923 4.83 61.75 7.54
N HIS A 924 4.00 60.71 7.64
CA HIS A 924 2.55 60.84 7.85
C HIS A 924 2.11 60.35 9.23
N LEU A 925 1.38 61.19 9.97
CA LEU A 925 0.89 60.93 11.33
C LEU A 925 -0.63 61.15 11.45
N LYS A 926 -1.40 60.13 11.86
CA LYS A 926 -2.84 60.23 12.17
C LYS A 926 -3.16 59.68 13.58
N GLY A 927 -3.33 60.53 14.60
CA GLY A 927 -3.43 60.00 15.99
C GLY A 927 -4.01 60.92 17.06
N ARG A 928 -4.08 60.39 18.30
CA ARG A 928 -4.42 61.14 19.51
C ARG A 928 -3.40 60.86 20.63
N SER A 929 -3.02 61.86 21.42
CA SER A 929 -2.15 61.68 22.58
C SER A 929 -2.46 62.61 23.74
N PHE A 930 -1.88 62.38 24.93
CA PHE A 930 -1.95 63.34 26.03
C PHE A 930 -0.80 64.34 25.91
N HIS A 931 0.46 63.90 26.10
CA HIS A 931 1.65 64.68 25.74
C HIS A 931 2.29 64.15 24.43
N ASP A 932 2.65 65.05 23.52
CA ASP A 932 3.33 64.70 22.26
C ASP A 932 4.49 65.65 21.94
N ALA A 933 5.63 65.08 21.56
CA ALA A 933 6.80 65.79 21.01
C ALA A 933 7.11 65.24 19.61
N ARG A 934 6.68 65.94 18.56
CA ARG A 934 6.61 65.41 17.19
C ARG A 934 7.31 66.26 16.12
N ARG A 935 8.02 65.60 15.19
CA ARG A 935 8.46 66.18 13.91
C ARG A 935 7.88 65.42 12.73
N SER A 936 7.23 66.08 11.78
CA SER A 936 6.56 65.44 10.64
C SER A 936 6.59 66.24 9.35
N THR A 937 6.16 65.65 8.24
CA THR A 937 5.78 66.42 7.03
C THR A 937 4.27 66.64 7.04
N HIS A 938 3.47 65.60 7.29
CA HIS A 938 2.00 65.67 7.32
C HIS A 938 1.40 65.11 8.61
N GLY A 939 0.65 65.93 9.36
CA GLY A 939 0.05 65.55 10.65
C GLY A 939 -1.45 65.85 10.80
N LYS A 940 -2.26 64.87 11.22
CA LYS A 940 -3.69 65.03 11.56
C LYS A 940 -4.01 64.40 12.93
N GLY A 941 -4.37 65.19 13.94
CA GLY A 941 -4.55 64.63 15.29
C GLY A 941 -5.12 65.54 16.38
N ARG A 942 -5.15 65.04 17.61
CA ARG A 942 -5.48 65.80 18.83
C ARG A 942 -4.49 65.50 19.97
N SER A 943 -4.11 66.49 20.76
CA SER A 943 -3.14 66.38 21.87
C SER A 943 -3.56 67.27 23.05
N ALA A 944 -3.22 66.92 24.30
CA ALA A 944 -3.40 67.84 25.43
C ALA A 944 -2.29 68.91 25.42
N HIS A 945 -1.04 68.46 25.61
CA HIS A 945 0.16 69.30 25.52
C HIS A 945 1.02 68.83 24.34
N ASN A 946 1.53 69.77 23.53
CA ASN A 946 2.10 69.47 22.22
C ASN A 946 3.32 70.33 21.87
N VAL A 947 4.47 69.68 21.67
CA VAL A 947 5.67 70.31 21.09
C VAL A 947 5.85 69.81 19.66
N GLN A 948 5.78 70.69 18.66
CA GLN A 948 5.77 70.24 17.25
C GLN A 948 6.64 71.06 16.28
N ARG A 949 7.17 70.39 15.25
CA ARG A 949 7.71 71.00 14.03
C ARG A 949 7.24 70.20 12.81
N SER A 950 6.42 70.80 11.95
CA SER A 950 5.84 70.10 10.79
C SER A 950 5.63 71.06 9.63
N LEU A 951 5.54 70.52 8.41
CA LEU A 951 5.11 71.30 7.24
C LEU A 951 3.58 71.48 7.35
N HIS A 952 2.79 70.49 6.93
CA HIS A 952 1.33 70.58 6.91
C HIS A 952 0.70 69.92 8.15
N THR A 953 -0.25 70.60 8.81
CA THR A 953 -0.98 70.07 9.97
C THR A 953 -2.46 70.45 10.00
N LYS A 954 -3.33 69.54 10.48
CA LYS A 954 -4.77 69.80 10.74
C LYS A 954 -5.22 69.11 12.03
N GLY A 955 -5.46 69.84 13.11
CA GLY A 955 -5.76 69.27 14.43
C GLY A 955 -6.13 70.30 15.49
N ARG A 956 -6.56 69.84 16.69
CA ARG A 956 -6.82 70.68 17.88
C ARG A 956 -5.91 70.24 19.03
N SER A 957 -5.42 71.17 19.85
CA SER A 957 -4.66 70.87 21.09
C SER A 957 -4.84 72.02 22.08
N TYR A 958 -4.72 71.75 23.39
CA TYR A 958 -4.99 72.75 24.42
C TYR A 958 -3.77 73.63 24.73
N HIS A 959 -2.56 73.05 24.83
CA HIS A 959 -1.31 73.81 24.94
C HIS A 959 -0.30 73.40 23.85
N VAL A 960 0.33 74.37 23.19
CA VAL A 960 1.21 74.16 22.03
C VAL A 960 2.46 75.05 22.09
N ARG A 961 3.64 74.49 21.74
CA ARG A 961 4.86 75.26 21.47
C ARG A 961 5.57 74.68 20.22
N GLY A 962 5.80 75.48 19.18
CA GLY A 962 6.35 74.95 17.91
C GLY A 962 6.32 75.91 16.73
N ARG A 963 6.90 75.47 15.59
CA ARG A 963 6.82 76.18 14.29
C ARG A 963 6.17 75.28 13.22
N SER A 964 5.31 75.86 12.40
CA SER A 964 4.64 75.24 11.25
C SER A 964 4.60 76.19 10.06
N PHE A 965 4.73 75.66 8.85
CA PHE A 965 4.75 76.44 7.61
C PHE A 965 3.54 76.04 6.76
N GLY A 966 2.56 76.93 6.66
CA GLY A 966 1.38 76.73 5.83
C GLY A 966 1.11 77.98 4.99
N GLN A 967 0.85 77.78 3.71
CA GLN A 967 0.28 78.83 2.86
C GLN A 967 -1.12 79.17 3.38
N GLY A 968 -1.44 80.46 3.46
CA GLY A 968 -2.80 80.92 3.72
C GLY A 968 -3.70 80.73 2.49
N LYS A 969 -5.01 80.78 2.73
CA LYS A 969 -5.96 81.33 1.75
C LYS A 969 -6.42 82.69 2.31
N PRO A 970 -6.71 83.69 1.46
CA PRO A 970 -7.13 85.01 1.92
C PRO A 970 -8.45 84.94 2.70
N GLN A 971 -8.63 85.91 3.60
CA GLN A 971 -9.92 86.18 4.25
C GLN A 971 -10.81 86.95 3.26
N GLN A 972 -12.10 86.63 3.24
CA GLN A 972 -13.11 87.57 2.74
C GLN A 972 -13.42 88.57 3.88
N PRO A 973 -13.66 89.86 3.57
CA PRO A 973 -14.02 90.85 4.58
C PRO A 973 -15.44 90.60 5.13
N PRO A 974 -15.74 91.02 6.38
CA PRO A 974 -17.09 90.99 6.92
C PRO A 974 -17.97 92.07 6.30
N ILE A 975 -19.25 91.75 6.09
CA ILE A 975 -20.28 92.71 5.67
C ILE A 975 -20.72 93.52 6.91
N PRO A 976 -20.78 94.86 6.88
CA PRO A 976 -21.33 95.64 7.97
C PRO A 976 -22.86 95.46 8.04
N ARG A 977 -23.43 95.50 9.25
CA ARG A 977 -24.86 95.75 9.42
C ARG A 977 -25.11 97.25 9.40
N LEU A 978 -26.10 97.66 8.62
CA LEU A 978 -26.71 98.98 8.69
C LEU A 978 -27.53 99.14 9.99
N GLN A 979 -27.67 100.38 10.44
CA GLN A 979 -29.00 100.91 10.77
C GLN A 979 -29.57 101.49 9.47
#